data_AF-A0A978TCP3-F1
#
_entry.id   AF-A0A978TCP3-F1
#
_cell.length_a   1.000
_cell.length_b   1.000
_cell.length_c   1.000
_cell.angle_alpha   90.00
_cell.angle_beta   90.00
_cell.angle_gamma   90.00
#
_symmetry.space_group_name_H-M   'P 1'
#
loop_
_entity.id
_entity.type
_entity.pdbx_description
1 polymer ?
#
loop_
_entity_poly.entity_id
_entity_poly.type
_entity_poly.pdbx_seq_one_letter_code
_entity_poly.pdbx_strand_id
1 'polypeptide(L)'
;MPSTKVSMTELLTQPGCEHNHKKNGKGHNKVCQQQAKPGAAQGGCAFDGASIALVPITDVAHLVHGPIACAGNSWGGRGSLSSGKTLYKMGFTTDLSENDIIFGGEKKLYKAIQDVQERYDPAAVFVYSTCVTALIGDDLDAVCKTATEKLGLPVVPIQSPGFVGSKNLGNRLAGEALLEHVIGTAEPETTTPYDINLIGEYNIAGELWGVLPLFEKVGIRVLSKITGDARYQEVAYAHRAKLNVMICSKALINLAHKMQERYGIPYIEESFYGVADMNHCLRTIAATIGDAAMQARVEAVIAEETAKLQDQLAPYRARLQGKRVVLYTGGVKSWSIISAAQDLGIKVVATSSKKSTEEDKARIKALLGQDGIMLEKGGAAELLKVIEQTQADMLIAGGRNQYTALKARIPFLHINQERHNPYSGYGGLLEMAKELDETLHSPVWAEVRREAPWLSLHSPTHPPIHPSTKIIARRKAVAVNPLKQSQPLGAALAFLGIQGAMPLFHGSQGCTAFAKVLLVNHFQEAIPLATTAMSEVSTVLGGDDNVHGGLLTVIKNAQPELVGLFTTGLTETRGDDMQGILRDFHTAHPEVTVPIVFASTPDYKGSLEDGFARAVESLVQAIPEPGEVNPRQVTLLASAAWGPGDVAELKEIVEAFGLTPIVVPDLSTSLDGHLDDADHYTTPTGGTTLAELRAVGRSTLTLALGGSMTGAAQILSDGFGTPAVTFTQLTGLAAVDQFLHTLAQVSGQPVPAKYRRQRRQVQDAMLDTHFFFGRKKVAIALEPDLLHNVAWWLHSTGAEIQVAVTAAPAPLLKDLPIEQVYIGDFEDLEDLGATADLWITNSKARPIARRLGIPLYLHGFPMLEHLGNGHRCTVGYRGTLDGLFAIGNMLLEADEERNHELVHHWQEGGG
;
A
#
# COMPACT_ATOMS: atom_id res chain seq x y z
N MET A 1 -10.40 36.20 -40.94
CA MET A 1 -9.84 37.33 -40.16
C MET A 1 -8.32 37.20 -40.21
N PRO A 2 -7.54 38.30 -40.20
CA PRO A 2 -6.09 38.17 -40.13
C PRO A 2 -5.75 37.48 -38.80
N SER A 3 -5.02 36.37 -38.84
CA SER A 3 -4.43 35.74 -37.66
C SER A 3 -3.47 36.75 -37.04
N THR A 4 -3.93 37.45 -36.01
CA THR A 4 -3.06 38.22 -35.14
C THR A 4 -2.29 37.22 -34.29
N LYS A 5 -1.17 36.70 -34.82
CA LYS A 5 -0.18 35.97 -34.01
C LYS A 5 0.19 36.86 -32.84
N VAL A 6 -0.32 36.53 -31.65
CA VAL A 6 -0.08 37.27 -30.42
C VAL A 6 1.41 37.29 -30.18
N SER A 7 1.97 38.47 -29.93
CA SER A 7 3.42 38.57 -29.77
C SER A 7 3.83 37.86 -28.47
N MET A 8 4.98 37.18 -28.48
CA MET A 8 5.55 36.57 -27.27
C MET A 8 5.68 37.61 -26.14
N THR A 9 5.90 38.88 -26.51
CA THR A 9 5.92 40.01 -25.58
C THR A 9 4.58 40.20 -24.86
N GLU A 10 3.44 40.14 -25.56
CA GLU A 10 2.10 40.27 -24.97
C GLU A 10 1.77 39.13 -23.98
N LEU A 11 2.14 37.88 -24.32
CA LEU A 11 1.96 36.73 -23.42
C LEU A 11 2.83 36.83 -22.16
N LEU A 12 4.00 37.46 -22.26
CA LEU A 12 4.88 37.72 -21.12
C LEU A 12 4.38 38.89 -20.26
N THR A 13 3.70 39.88 -20.85
CA THR A 13 3.20 41.11 -20.21
C THR A 13 1.69 41.14 -19.94
N GLN A 14 1.02 39.97 -19.90
CA GLN A 14 -0.43 39.82 -19.72
C GLN A 14 -1.07 40.91 -18.80
N PRO A 15 -1.93 41.81 -19.32
CA PRO A 15 -2.47 42.95 -18.56
C PRO A 15 -3.31 42.56 -17.34
N GLY A 16 -4.01 41.43 -17.40
CA GLY A 16 -4.73 40.83 -16.27
C GLY A 16 -3.82 40.20 -15.19
N CYS A 17 -2.50 40.17 -15.40
CA CYS A 17 -1.53 39.64 -14.43
C CYS A 17 -0.92 40.79 -13.62
N GLU A 18 -1.26 40.87 -12.33
CA GLU A 18 -0.79 41.92 -11.41
C GLU A 18 0.73 42.04 -11.27
N HIS A 19 1.51 40.99 -11.54
CA HIS A 19 2.98 41.07 -11.58
C HIS A 19 3.51 42.11 -12.59
N ASN A 20 2.67 42.52 -13.55
CA ASN A 20 2.99 43.51 -14.56
C ASN A 20 2.59 44.95 -14.16
N HIS A 21 1.86 45.15 -13.06
CA HIS A 21 1.39 46.45 -12.60
C HIS A 21 2.38 47.11 -11.62
N LYS A 22 3.38 47.82 -12.16
CA LYS A 22 4.02 48.96 -11.47
C LYS A 22 4.04 50.19 -12.38
N LYS A 23 3.67 51.33 -11.80
CA LYS A 23 3.53 52.67 -12.42
C LYS A 23 4.68 52.97 -13.39
N ASN A 24 4.31 53.39 -14.61
CA ASN A 24 5.16 53.94 -15.68
C ASN A 24 6.05 52.94 -16.45
N GLY A 25 5.58 51.73 -16.74
CA GLY A 25 6.19 50.87 -17.79
C GLY A 25 7.64 50.43 -17.52
N LYS A 26 8.12 50.58 -16.28
CA LYS A 26 9.48 50.19 -15.83
C LYS A 26 9.47 49.10 -14.77
N GLY A 27 8.50 48.18 -14.83
CA GLY A 27 8.53 46.95 -14.04
C GLY A 27 9.45 45.92 -14.69
N HIS A 28 10.45 45.41 -13.97
CA HIS A 28 11.19 44.24 -14.43
C HIS A 28 10.26 43.02 -14.36
N ASN A 29 9.83 42.49 -15.52
CA ASN A 29 9.02 41.27 -15.68
C ASN A 29 9.79 39.98 -15.26
N LYS A 30 10.53 40.05 -14.16
CA LYS A 30 11.60 39.14 -13.74
C LYS A 30 11.12 37.70 -13.55
N VAL A 31 9.85 37.49 -13.21
CA VAL A 31 9.26 36.17 -12.94
C VAL A 31 8.83 35.47 -14.23
N CYS A 32 8.22 36.19 -15.17
CA CYS A 32 7.82 35.65 -16.48
C CYS A 32 9.02 35.51 -17.44
N GLN A 33 10.06 36.34 -17.28
CA GLN A 33 11.30 36.31 -18.06
C GLN A 33 12.42 35.45 -17.45
N GLN A 34 12.16 34.77 -16.32
CA GLN A 34 13.20 34.04 -15.60
C GLN A 34 13.61 32.77 -16.35
N GLN A 35 14.73 32.83 -17.07
CA GLN A 35 15.38 31.64 -17.61
C GLN A 35 16.02 30.80 -16.51
N ALA A 36 16.06 29.49 -16.74
CA ALA A 36 16.72 28.58 -15.82
C ALA A 36 18.20 28.93 -15.68
N LYS A 37 18.71 28.91 -14.45
CA LYS A 37 20.15 29.06 -14.20
C LYS A 37 20.86 27.74 -14.53
N PRO A 38 21.94 27.74 -15.34
CA PRO A 38 22.75 26.54 -15.57
C PRO A 38 23.16 25.89 -14.25
N GLY A 39 23.08 24.55 -14.17
CA GLY A 39 23.42 23.76 -12.98
C GLY A 39 22.35 23.71 -11.89
N ALA A 40 21.21 24.40 -12.03
CA ALA A 40 20.09 24.28 -11.10
C ALA A 40 19.06 23.26 -11.61
N ALA A 41 18.61 22.36 -10.72
CA ALA A 41 17.41 21.56 -10.97
C ALA A 41 16.19 22.50 -10.97
N GLN A 42 15.77 22.98 -12.14
CA GLN A 42 14.63 23.89 -12.29
C GLN A 42 13.39 23.17 -12.82
N GLY A 43 12.22 23.81 -12.68
CA GLY A 43 10.90 23.23 -12.95
C GLY A 43 10.59 22.99 -14.44
N GLY A 44 9.37 22.54 -14.72
CA GLY A 44 8.90 22.19 -16.07
C GLY A 44 9.05 23.31 -17.11
N CYS A 45 9.25 22.90 -18.36
CA CYS A 45 9.38 23.77 -19.54
C CYS A 45 8.01 24.17 -20.12
N ALA A 46 8.01 25.00 -21.17
CA ALA A 46 6.78 25.43 -21.84
C ALA A 46 5.95 24.24 -22.39
N PHE A 47 6.60 23.24 -22.98
CA PHE A 47 5.92 22.02 -23.43
C PHE A 47 5.21 21.30 -22.28
N ASP A 48 5.90 21.09 -21.16
CA ASP A 48 5.31 20.46 -19.96
C ASP A 48 4.09 21.24 -19.47
N GLY A 49 4.14 22.57 -19.49
CA GLY A 49 2.97 23.41 -19.18
C GLY A 49 1.80 23.24 -20.13
N ALA A 50 2.05 23.35 -21.44
CA ALA A 50 0.99 23.22 -22.43
C ALA A 50 0.34 21.83 -22.41
N SER A 51 1.16 20.76 -22.25
CA SER A 51 0.67 19.40 -22.09
C SER A 51 -0.19 19.26 -20.83
N ILE A 52 0.28 19.72 -19.67
CA ILE A 52 -0.49 19.66 -18.42
C ILE A 52 -1.83 20.39 -18.53
N ALA A 53 -1.86 21.52 -19.23
CA ALA A 53 -3.07 22.31 -19.37
C ALA A 53 -4.11 21.67 -20.29
N LEU A 54 -3.73 20.79 -21.20
CA LEU A 54 -4.60 20.31 -22.28
C LEU A 54 -4.86 18.80 -22.24
N VAL A 55 -3.93 17.99 -21.73
CA VAL A 55 -4.08 16.53 -21.61
C VAL A 55 -5.37 16.12 -20.91
N PRO A 56 -5.89 16.85 -19.92
CA PRO A 56 -7.17 16.47 -19.31
C PRO A 56 -8.41 16.58 -20.24
N ILE A 57 -8.26 17.05 -21.50
CA ILE A 57 -9.30 16.93 -22.53
C ILE A 57 -9.31 15.50 -23.08
N THR A 58 -10.22 14.72 -22.54
CA THR A 58 -10.12 13.26 -22.45
C THR A 58 -10.30 12.48 -23.76
N ASP A 59 -10.94 13.11 -24.75
CA ASP A 59 -11.30 12.54 -26.06
C ASP A 59 -10.42 13.05 -27.21
N VAL A 60 -9.36 13.79 -26.87
CA VAL A 60 -8.36 14.33 -27.81
C VAL A 60 -7.12 13.45 -27.83
N ALA A 61 -6.52 13.27 -29.01
CA ALA A 61 -5.20 12.68 -29.15
C ALA A 61 -4.11 13.75 -28.97
N HIS A 62 -3.25 13.56 -27.97
CA HIS A 62 -2.13 14.47 -27.69
C HIS A 62 -0.84 13.98 -28.36
N LEU A 63 -0.54 14.51 -29.55
CA LEU A 63 0.60 14.12 -30.39
C LEU A 63 1.81 15.03 -30.16
N VAL A 64 2.90 14.48 -29.63
CA VAL A 64 4.16 15.20 -29.44
C VAL A 64 5.00 15.11 -30.72
N HIS A 65 5.21 16.23 -31.39
CA HIS A 65 6.14 16.30 -32.51
C HIS A 65 7.56 16.55 -32.00
N GLY A 66 8.36 15.49 -31.95
CA GLY A 66 9.72 15.55 -31.42
C GLY A 66 10.38 14.18 -31.26
N PRO A 67 11.60 14.14 -30.70
CA PRO A 67 12.23 12.90 -30.26
C PRO A 67 11.41 12.19 -29.17
N ILE A 68 11.51 10.86 -29.08
CA ILE A 68 10.72 10.04 -28.13
C ILE A 68 10.75 10.54 -26.68
N ALA A 69 11.88 11.08 -26.22
CA ALA A 69 12.08 11.43 -24.81
C ALA A 69 11.07 12.46 -24.25
N CYS A 70 10.57 13.39 -25.07
CA CYS A 70 9.59 14.37 -24.59
C CYS A 70 8.26 13.69 -24.22
N ALA A 71 7.80 12.75 -25.04
CA ALA A 71 6.62 11.95 -24.75
C ALA A 71 6.91 10.88 -23.68
N GLY A 72 7.99 10.12 -23.83
CA GLY A 72 8.34 9.01 -22.93
C GLY A 72 8.54 9.43 -21.47
N ASN A 73 9.01 10.65 -21.20
CA ASN A 73 9.20 11.16 -19.83
C ASN A 73 7.97 11.89 -19.26
N SER A 74 7.04 12.35 -20.10
CA SER A 74 5.87 13.14 -19.66
C SER A 74 4.56 12.35 -19.63
N TRP A 75 4.49 11.26 -20.40
CA TRP A 75 3.34 10.38 -20.51
C TRP A 75 3.09 9.58 -19.21
N GLY A 76 1.83 9.35 -18.87
CA GLY A 76 1.41 8.52 -17.72
C GLY A 76 1.63 9.13 -16.33
N GLY A 77 2.36 10.24 -16.21
CA GLY A 77 2.74 10.82 -14.91
C GLY A 77 1.71 11.75 -14.24
N ARG A 78 0.41 11.65 -14.56
CA ARG A 78 -0.64 12.59 -14.09
C ARG A 78 -1.86 11.86 -13.54
N GLY A 79 -2.32 12.27 -12.36
CA GLY A 79 -3.49 11.68 -11.69
C GLY A 79 -4.86 12.24 -12.13
N SER A 80 -4.99 12.79 -13.34
CA SER A 80 -6.29 13.25 -13.86
C SER A 80 -7.18 12.07 -14.21
N LEU A 81 -8.41 12.04 -13.69
CA LEU A 81 -9.41 11.02 -14.02
C LEU A 81 -10.42 11.52 -15.06
N SER A 82 -11.04 10.59 -15.77
CA SER A 82 -12.03 10.86 -16.82
C SER A 82 -13.28 10.02 -16.57
N SER A 83 -14.45 10.64 -16.69
CA SER A 83 -15.76 9.99 -16.62
C SER A 83 -16.15 9.30 -17.92
N GLY A 84 -15.29 9.20 -18.94
CA GLY A 84 -15.71 8.65 -20.24
C GLY A 84 -14.55 8.23 -21.10
N LYS A 85 -14.18 9.08 -22.07
CA LYS A 85 -13.11 8.77 -23.01
C LYS A 85 -11.77 8.70 -22.28
N THR A 86 -10.91 7.77 -22.66
CA THR A 86 -9.60 7.56 -22.03
C THR A 86 -8.44 7.79 -22.99
N LEU A 87 -8.71 8.39 -24.16
CA LEU A 87 -7.71 8.58 -25.22
C LEU A 87 -6.53 9.42 -24.75
N TYR A 88 -6.77 10.39 -23.87
CA TYR A 88 -5.71 11.20 -23.25
C TYR A 88 -4.66 10.41 -22.44
N LYS A 89 -4.98 9.18 -22.02
CA LYS A 89 -4.04 8.28 -21.37
C LYS A 89 -3.07 7.62 -22.36
N MET A 90 -3.24 7.81 -23.67
CA MET A 90 -2.35 7.27 -24.71
C MET A 90 -1.24 8.27 -25.05
N GLY A 91 -0.01 7.77 -25.18
CA GLY A 91 1.17 8.59 -25.50
C GLY A 91 1.47 8.56 -26.99
N PHE A 92 1.20 9.65 -27.71
CA PHE A 92 1.50 9.76 -29.14
C PHE A 92 2.74 10.62 -29.39
N THR A 93 3.67 10.13 -30.22
CA THR A 93 4.84 10.89 -30.66
C THR A 93 5.20 10.57 -32.10
N THR A 94 5.82 11.53 -32.79
CA THR A 94 6.43 11.28 -34.11
C THR A 94 7.78 10.55 -34.03
N ASP A 95 8.39 10.49 -32.83
CA ASP A 95 9.71 9.90 -32.56
C ASP A 95 10.74 10.23 -33.65
N LEU A 96 11.15 11.50 -33.71
CA LEU A 96 12.05 11.97 -34.76
C LEU A 96 13.43 11.32 -34.67
N SER A 97 13.85 10.73 -35.78
CA SER A 97 15.19 10.16 -35.99
C SER A 97 16.16 11.23 -36.48
N GLU A 98 17.45 10.90 -36.55
CA GLU A 98 18.47 11.78 -37.13
C GLU A 98 18.13 12.23 -38.55
N ASN A 99 17.58 11.32 -39.37
CA ASN A 99 17.16 11.65 -40.73
C ASN A 99 16.01 12.68 -40.75
N ASP A 100 15.05 12.55 -39.84
CA ASP A 100 13.94 13.49 -39.74
C ASP A 100 14.42 14.88 -39.30
N ILE A 101 15.47 14.95 -38.47
CA ILE A 101 16.10 16.21 -38.05
C ILE A 101 16.85 16.87 -39.22
N ILE A 102 17.53 16.08 -40.06
CA ILE A 102 18.30 16.59 -41.21
C ILE A 102 17.38 17.04 -42.35
N PHE A 103 16.33 16.28 -42.65
CA PHE A 103 15.50 16.48 -43.84
C PHE A 103 14.11 17.08 -43.57
N GLY A 104 13.77 17.35 -42.30
CA GLY A 104 12.50 17.92 -41.86
C GLY A 104 11.48 16.86 -41.41
N GLY A 105 10.72 17.16 -40.36
CA GLY A 105 9.80 16.23 -39.70
C GLY A 105 8.36 16.26 -40.24
N GLU A 106 8.01 17.25 -41.07
CA GLU A 106 6.63 17.57 -41.48
C GLU A 106 5.87 16.41 -42.14
N LYS A 107 6.53 15.67 -43.04
CA LYS A 107 5.91 14.51 -43.71
C LYS A 107 5.57 13.40 -42.73
N LYS A 108 6.48 13.18 -41.76
CA LYS A 108 6.28 12.19 -40.69
C LYS A 108 5.18 12.63 -39.75
N LEU A 109 5.10 13.93 -39.44
CA LEU A 109 4.00 14.50 -38.66
C LEU A 109 2.65 14.28 -39.33
N TYR A 110 2.51 14.62 -40.61
CA TYR A 110 1.26 14.40 -41.34
C TYR A 110 0.83 12.93 -41.30
N LYS A 111 1.78 12.02 -41.58
CA LYS A 111 1.51 10.57 -41.51
C LYS A 111 1.12 10.12 -40.10
N ALA A 112 1.80 10.62 -39.07
CA ALA A 112 1.45 10.29 -37.69
C ALA A 112 0.03 10.75 -37.32
N ILE A 113 -0.41 11.92 -37.80
CA ILE A 113 -1.79 12.39 -37.61
C ILE A 113 -2.79 11.46 -38.29
N GLN A 114 -2.51 11.03 -39.53
CA GLN A 114 -3.34 10.03 -40.23
C GLN A 114 -3.41 8.71 -39.47
N ASP A 115 -2.26 8.19 -39.04
CA ASP A 115 -2.18 6.93 -38.30
C ASP A 115 -2.93 7.02 -36.95
N VAL A 116 -2.98 8.20 -36.33
CA VAL A 116 -3.75 8.44 -35.10
C VAL A 116 -5.25 8.45 -35.40
N GLN A 117 -5.68 9.16 -36.44
CA GLN A 117 -7.08 9.19 -36.86
C GLN A 117 -7.61 7.79 -37.19
N GLU A 118 -6.91 7.07 -38.08
CA GLU A 118 -7.36 5.78 -38.61
C GLU A 118 -7.48 4.70 -37.52
N ARG A 119 -6.64 4.75 -36.49
CA ARG A 119 -6.57 3.70 -35.46
C ARG A 119 -7.34 4.03 -34.19
N TYR A 120 -7.56 5.31 -33.88
CA TYR A 120 -8.09 5.73 -32.58
C TYR A 120 -9.32 6.65 -32.65
N ASP A 121 -9.70 7.13 -33.84
CA ASP A 121 -10.89 7.97 -34.07
C ASP A 121 -11.11 9.07 -33.00
N PRO A 122 -10.14 9.99 -32.84
CA PRO A 122 -10.22 11.05 -31.82
C PRO A 122 -11.24 12.13 -32.20
N ALA A 123 -11.73 12.89 -31.21
CA ALA A 123 -12.54 14.08 -31.46
C ALA A 123 -11.70 15.24 -32.07
N ALA A 124 -10.41 15.31 -31.72
CA ALA A 124 -9.43 16.22 -32.30
C ALA A 124 -8.00 15.70 -32.05
N VAL A 125 -7.02 16.24 -32.76
CA VAL A 125 -5.58 15.96 -32.53
C VAL A 125 -4.87 17.25 -32.13
N PHE A 126 -4.27 17.28 -30.95
CA PHE A 126 -3.45 18.40 -30.50
C PHE A 126 -1.98 18.07 -30.73
N VAL A 127 -1.31 18.90 -31.54
CA VAL A 127 0.07 18.66 -31.97
C VAL A 127 1.02 19.60 -31.24
N TYR A 128 1.87 19.07 -30.38
CA TYR A 128 2.82 19.86 -29.59
C TYR A 128 4.17 19.97 -30.29
N SER A 129 4.67 21.19 -30.48
CA SER A 129 6.07 21.39 -30.87
C SER A 129 7.02 21.23 -29.68
N THR A 130 8.20 20.68 -29.97
CA THR A 130 9.29 20.51 -29.01
C THR A 130 10.50 21.35 -29.41
N CYS A 131 11.56 21.34 -28.58
CA CYS A 131 12.76 22.13 -28.85
C CYS A 131 13.40 21.80 -30.21
N VAL A 132 13.37 20.54 -30.63
CA VAL A 132 14.03 20.10 -31.87
C VAL A 132 13.25 20.56 -33.10
N THR A 133 11.93 20.34 -33.12
CA THR A 133 11.07 20.71 -34.26
C THR A 133 11.03 22.22 -34.47
N ALA A 134 11.03 22.98 -33.37
CA ALA A 134 11.12 24.44 -33.45
C ALA A 134 12.49 24.94 -33.92
N LEU A 135 13.58 24.19 -33.66
CA LEU A 135 14.93 24.57 -34.08
C LEU A 135 15.17 24.30 -35.57
N ILE A 136 14.69 23.16 -36.08
CA ILE A 136 14.79 22.82 -37.50
C ILE A 136 13.80 23.61 -38.37
N GLY A 137 12.78 24.21 -37.74
CA GLY A 137 11.85 25.13 -38.39
C GLY A 137 10.67 24.45 -39.09
N ASP A 138 10.24 23.27 -38.61
CA ASP A 138 9.05 22.61 -39.14
C ASP A 138 7.80 23.49 -38.99
N ASP A 139 7.02 23.67 -40.06
CA ASP A 139 5.81 24.48 -40.07
C ASP A 139 4.60 23.67 -39.59
N LEU A 140 4.47 23.57 -38.26
CA LEU A 140 3.35 22.91 -37.60
C LEU A 140 2.00 23.46 -38.05
N ASP A 141 1.88 24.78 -38.24
CA ASP A 141 0.62 25.43 -38.58
C ASP A 141 0.14 24.99 -39.97
N ALA A 142 1.05 24.96 -40.95
CA ALA A 142 0.76 24.50 -42.30
C ALA A 142 0.39 23.01 -42.35
N VAL A 143 1.11 22.15 -41.62
CA VAL A 143 0.81 20.72 -41.57
C VAL A 143 -0.53 20.44 -40.89
N CYS A 144 -0.80 21.07 -39.74
CA CYS A 144 -2.08 20.90 -39.01
C CYS A 144 -3.26 21.41 -39.84
N LYS A 145 -3.12 22.54 -40.52
CA LYS A 145 -4.15 23.05 -41.45
C LYS A 145 -4.42 22.07 -42.58
N THR A 146 -3.36 21.58 -43.23
CA THR A 146 -3.48 20.60 -44.33
C THR A 146 -4.13 19.30 -43.85
N ALA A 147 -3.75 18.81 -42.67
CA ALA A 147 -4.36 17.64 -42.07
C ALA A 147 -5.85 17.87 -41.74
N THR A 148 -6.20 19.02 -41.18
CA THR A 148 -7.60 19.37 -40.91
C THR A 148 -8.46 19.35 -42.17
N GLU A 149 -7.98 19.99 -43.26
CA GLU A 149 -8.70 20.05 -44.53
C GLU A 149 -8.86 18.68 -45.20
N LYS A 150 -7.81 17.84 -45.18
CA LYS A 150 -7.81 16.55 -45.86
C LYS A 150 -8.51 15.44 -45.07
N LEU A 151 -8.47 15.50 -43.75
CA LEU A 151 -8.95 14.44 -42.87
C LEU A 151 -10.32 14.75 -42.27
N GLY A 152 -10.82 15.99 -42.37
CA GLY A 152 -12.10 16.40 -41.79
C GLY A 152 -12.10 16.38 -40.25
N LEU A 153 -10.93 16.38 -39.64
CA LEU A 153 -10.69 16.25 -38.21
C LEU A 153 -10.02 17.53 -37.68
N PRO A 154 -10.46 18.14 -36.57
CA PRO A 154 -9.75 19.28 -36.00
C PRO A 154 -8.32 18.90 -35.58
N VAL A 155 -7.31 19.49 -36.22
CA VAL A 155 -5.90 19.33 -35.85
C VAL A 155 -5.35 20.68 -35.38
N VAL A 156 -5.03 20.78 -34.09
CA VAL A 156 -4.68 22.04 -33.44
C VAL A 156 -3.17 22.10 -33.16
N PRO A 157 -2.44 23.08 -33.73
CA PRO A 157 -1.03 23.27 -33.43
C PRO A 157 -0.86 23.93 -32.05
N ILE A 158 -0.03 23.34 -31.19
CA ILE A 158 0.35 23.87 -29.89
C ILE A 158 1.83 24.25 -29.92
N GLN A 159 2.08 25.54 -30.17
CA GLN A 159 3.42 26.09 -30.31
C GLN A 159 4.10 26.32 -28.94
N SER A 160 4.65 25.24 -28.36
CA SER A 160 5.20 25.25 -26.99
C SER A 160 6.62 24.67 -26.85
N PRO A 161 7.61 25.04 -27.69
CA PRO A 161 8.95 24.47 -27.58
C PRO A 161 9.58 24.79 -26.22
N GLY A 162 10.18 23.80 -25.58
CA GLY A 162 10.59 23.91 -24.17
C GLY A 162 11.51 25.08 -23.83
N PHE A 163 12.37 25.53 -24.75
CA PHE A 163 13.33 26.62 -24.50
C PHE A 163 12.69 28.02 -24.47
N VAL A 164 11.43 28.19 -24.89
CA VAL A 164 10.80 29.53 -24.94
C VAL A 164 10.38 30.04 -23.57
N GLY A 165 10.25 29.15 -22.58
CA GLY A 165 10.02 29.58 -21.21
C GLY A 165 9.57 28.48 -20.26
N SER A 166 8.98 28.93 -19.15
CA SER A 166 8.56 28.07 -18.05
C SER A 166 7.22 27.37 -18.30
N LYS A 167 6.91 26.37 -17.47
CA LYS A 167 5.59 25.73 -17.36
C LYS A 167 4.42 26.73 -17.37
N ASN A 168 4.54 27.87 -16.68
CA ASN A 168 3.46 28.86 -16.65
C ASN A 168 3.23 29.53 -18.01
N LEU A 169 4.30 29.77 -18.78
CA LEU A 169 4.16 30.27 -20.16
C LEU A 169 3.51 29.21 -21.05
N GLY A 170 3.89 27.94 -20.86
CA GLY A 170 3.23 26.79 -21.50
C GLY A 170 1.72 26.77 -21.33
N ASN A 171 1.23 26.98 -20.10
CA ASN A 171 -0.20 27.05 -19.82
C ASN A 171 -0.88 28.18 -20.62
N ARG A 172 -0.25 29.37 -20.72
CA ARG A 172 -0.79 30.49 -21.48
C ARG A 172 -0.86 30.20 -22.98
N LEU A 173 0.18 29.56 -23.52
CA LEU A 173 0.23 29.13 -24.92
C LEU A 173 -0.88 28.11 -25.23
N ALA A 174 -1.12 27.17 -24.31
CA ALA A 174 -2.26 26.25 -24.40
C ALA A 174 -3.62 26.99 -24.39
N GLY A 175 -3.81 27.94 -23.47
CA GLY A 175 -5.03 28.76 -23.43
C GLY A 175 -5.23 29.57 -24.71
N GLU A 176 -4.16 30.09 -25.30
CA GLU A 176 -4.21 30.80 -26.58
C GLU A 176 -4.65 29.88 -27.73
N ALA A 177 -4.04 28.69 -27.81
CA ALA A 177 -4.39 27.71 -28.83
C ALA A 177 -5.86 27.28 -28.74
N LEU A 178 -6.39 27.08 -27.52
CA LEU A 178 -7.82 26.82 -27.32
C LEU A 178 -8.69 27.98 -27.82
N LEU A 179 -8.33 29.23 -27.51
CA LEU A 179 -9.10 30.39 -27.93
C LEU A 179 -9.07 30.65 -29.45
N GLU A 180 -7.91 30.43 -30.08
CA GLU A 180 -7.73 30.68 -31.51
C GLU A 180 -8.37 29.58 -32.36
N HIS A 181 -8.20 28.31 -31.95
CA HIS A 181 -8.53 27.16 -32.79
C HIS A 181 -9.75 26.35 -32.36
N VAL A 182 -10.22 26.46 -31.11
CA VAL A 182 -11.26 25.56 -30.56
C VAL A 182 -12.50 26.32 -30.11
N ILE A 183 -12.37 27.30 -29.23
CA ILE A 183 -13.51 28.01 -28.63
C ILE A 183 -14.26 28.82 -29.70
N GLY A 184 -15.57 28.62 -29.79
CA GLY A 184 -16.42 29.28 -30.80
C GLY A 184 -16.49 28.56 -32.14
N THR A 185 -15.94 27.35 -32.26
CA THR A 185 -16.00 26.55 -33.50
C THR A 185 -17.26 25.69 -33.62
N ALA A 186 -18.02 25.53 -32.53
CA ALA A 186 -19.26 24.76 -32.50
C ALA A 186 -20.26 25.37 -31.52
N GLU A 187 -21.55 25.04 -31.65
CA GLU A 187 -22.65 25.52 -30.80
C GLU A 187 -23.26 24.40 -29.95
N PRO A 188 -23.59 24.65 -28.67
CA PRO A 188 -24.29 23.68 -27.84
C PRO A 188 -25.75 23.56 -28.30
N GLU A 189 -26.35 22.37 -28.11
CA GLU A 189 -27.75 22.12 -28.48
C GLU A 189 -28.73 23.06 -27.75
N THR A 190 -28.42 23.39 -26.48
CA THR A 190 -29.22 24.28 -25.65
C THR A 190 -28.32 25.20 -24.83
N THR A 191 -28.81 26.39 -24.50
CA THR A 191 -28.19 27.29 -23.52
C THR A 191 -29.16 27.59 -22.39
N THR A 192 -28.65 27.83 -21.19
CA THR A 192 -29.43 28.25 -20.02
C THR A 192 -29.00 29.63 -19.55
N PRO A 193 -29.82 30.33 -18.75
CA PRO A 193 -29.41 31.57 -18.09
C PRO A 193 -28.26 31.39 -17.07
N TYR A 194 -27.93 30.16 -16.69
CA TYR A 194 -27.02 29.82 -15.60
C TYR A 194 -25.81 28.99 -16.05
N ASP A 195 -25.50 29.01 -17.34
CA ASP A 195 -24.35 28.31 -17.91
C ASP A 195 -23.03 28.97 -17.48
N ILE A 196 -22.11 28.20 -16.91
CA ILE A 196 -20.76 28.67 -16.53
C ILE A 196 -19.66 27.82 -17.17
N ASN A 197 -18.45 28.37 -17.26
CA ASN A 197 -17.24 27.59 -17.52
C ASN A 197 -16.40 27.50 -16.25
N LEU A 198 -15.81 26.33 -15.99
CA LEU A 198 -14.76 26.16 -14.98
C LEU A 198 -13.41 26.15 -15.69
N ILE A 199 -12.49 27.03 -15.30
CA ILE A 199 -11.18 27.17 -15.95
C ILE A 199 -10.07 26.96 -14.92
N GLY A 200 -9.13 26.07 -15.21
CA GLY A 200 -7.97 25.78 -14.36
C GLY A 200 -8.13 24.62 -13.39
N GLU A 201 -9.26 23.90 -13.43
CA GLU A 201 -9.45 22.61 -12.74
C GLU A 201 -9.04 21.47 -13.67
N TYR A 202 -8.31 20.48 -13.15
CA TYR A 202 -7.69 19.38 -13.91
C TYR A 202 -8.28 18.00 -13.57
N ASN A 203 -9.25 17.93 -12.67
CA ASN A 203 -9.89 16.70 -12.17
C ASN A 203 -8.89 15.67 -11.63
N ILE A 204 -7.90 16.14 -10.87
CA ILE A 204 -6.92 15.26 -10.22
C ILE A 204 -7.65 14.42 -9.17
N ALA A 205 -7.45 13.10 -9.17
CA ALA A 205 -8.12 12.16 -8.26
C ALA A 205 -9.67 12.28 -8.26
N GLY A 206 -10.28 12.77 -9.34
CA GLY A 206 -11.74 12.92 -9.43
C GLY A 206 -12.32 14.10 -8.64
N GLU A 207 -11.50 15.09 -8.26
CA GLU A 207 -11.93 16.24 -7.44
C GLU A 207 -13.17 16.97 -7.95
N LEU A 208 -13.34 17.05 -9.27
CA LEU A 208 -14.45 17.79 -9.85
C LEU A 208 -15.79 17.09 -9.61
N TRP A 209 -15.81 15.76 -9.52
CA TRP A 209 -17.03 14.97 -9.32
C TRP A 209 -17.67 15.21 -7.94
N GLY A 210 -16.88 15.59 -6.94
CA GLY A 210 -17.42 16.01 -5.64
C GLY A 210 -18.03 17.42 -5.63
N VAL A 211 -17.72 18.25 -6.64
CA VAL A 211 -18.14 19.66 -6.70
C VAL A 211 -19.30 19.86 -7.69
N LEU A 212 -19.33 19.12 -8.81
CA LEU A 212 -20.40 19.24 -9.83
C LEU A 212 -21.82 19.10 -9.24
N PRO A 213 -22.13 18.13 -8.35
CA PRO A 213 -23.46 18.01 -7.78
C PRO A 213 -23.90 19.25 -6.98
N LEU A 214 -22.95 19.99 -6.38
CA LEU A 214 -23.26 21.23 -5.65
C LEU A 214 -23.78 22.32 -6.59
N PHE A 215 -23.19 22.43 -7.79
CA PHE A 215 -23.66 23.37 -8.81
C PHE A 215 -25.04 22.97 -9.36
N GLU A 216 -25.27 21.68 -9.59
CA GLU A 216 -26.55 21.16 -10.04
C GLU A 216 -27.67 21.43 -9.03
N LYS A 217 -27.44 21.19 -7.74
CA LYS A 217 -28.40 21.48 -6.65
C LYS A 217 -28.89 22.93 -6.64
N VAL A 218 -28.04 23.89 -7.02
CA VAL A 218 -28.40 25.32 -7.04
C VAL A 218 -28.92 25.78 -8.42
N GLY A 219 -28.93 24.89 -9.41
CA GLY A 219 -29.43 25.13 -10.77
C GLY A 219 -28.40 25.72 -11.73
N ILE A 220 -27.11 25.60 -11.43
CA ILE A 220 -26.01 26.03 -12.29
C ILE A 220 -25.60 24.87 -13.19
N ARG A 221 -25.47 25.12 -14.49
CA ARG A 221 -24.93 24.14 -15.45
C ARG A 221 -23.50 24.48 -15.80
N VAL A 222 -22.58 23.55 -15.58
CA VAL A 222 -21.20 23.67 -16.06
C VAL A 222 -21.16 23.29 -17.54
N LEU A 223 -21.10 24.29 -18.42
CA LEU A 223 -21.10 24.11 -19.87
C LEU A 223 -19.76 23.57 -20.38
N SER A 224 -18.66 24.06 -19.80
CA SER A 224 -17.30 23.66 -20.18
C SER A 224 -16.40 23.52 -18.97
N LYS A 225 -15.59 22.47 -18.97
CA LYS A 225 -14.54 22.21 -17.99
C LYS A 225 -13.23 22.39 -18.73
N ILE A 226 -12.46 23.43 -18.42
CA ILE A 226 -11.18 23.73 -19.09
C ILE A 226 -10.07 23.49 -18.06
N THR A 227 -9.52 22.28 -17.93
CA THR A 227 -9.67 21.13 -18.85
C THR A 227 -9.96 19.79 -18.19
N GLY A 228 -10.09 19.72 -16.86
CA GLY A 228 -10.34 18.46 -16.14
C GLY A 228 -11.61 17.74 -16.58
N ASP A 229 -11.47 16.46 -16.97
CA ASP A 229 -12.56 15.62 -17.47
C ASP A 229 -13.38 16.26 -18.61
N ALA A 230 -12.71 17.02 -19.47
CA ALA A 230 -13.35 17.74 -20.56
C ALA A 230 -13.52 16.87 -21.79
N ARG A 231 -14.53 17.20 -22.61
CA ARG A 231 -14.62 16.78 -24.01
C ARG A 231 -14.28 17.95 -24.94
N TYR A 232 -13.69 17.66 -26.10
CA TYR A 232 -13.32 18.67 -27.09
C TYR A 232 -14.51 19.60 -27.43
N GLN A 233 -15.68 18.99 -27.60
CA GLN A 233 -16.90 19.69 -27.96
C GLN A 233 -17.38 20.66 -26.86
N GLU A 234 -17.25 20.29 -25.58
CA GLU A 234 -17.56 21.18 -24.45
C GLU A 234 -16.65 22.41 -24.45
N VAL A 235 -15.37 22.24 -24.82
CA VAL A 235 -14.43 23.36 -24.95
C VAL A 235 -14.80 24.26 -26.13
N ALA A 236 -15.23 23.70 -27.25
CA ALA A 236 -15.72 24.48 -28.39
C ALA A 236 -16.94 25.37 -28.01
N TYR A 237 -17.80 24.88 -27.12
CA TYR A 237 -19.01 25.56 -26.64
C TYR A 237 -18.77 26.65 -25.60
N ALA A 238 -17.56 26.76 -25.04
CA ALA A 238 -17.26 27.63 -23.91
C ALA A 238 -17.65 29.11 -24.13
N HIS A 239 -17.71 29.57 -25.38
CA HIS A 239 -18.10 30.93 -25.75
C HIS A 239 -19.59 31.27 -25.49
N ARG A 240 -20.45 30.31 -25.09
CA ARG A 240 -21.87 30.54 -24.78
C ARG A 240 -22.19 30.72 -23.29
N ALA A 241 -21.23 30.45 -22.41
CA ALA A 241 -21.39 30.62 -20.97
C ALA A 241 -21.66 32.09 -20.58
N LYS A 242 -22.25 32.27 -19.40
CA LYS A 242 -22.56 33.57 -18.79
C LYS A 242 -21.47 34.05 -17.84
N LEU A 243 -20.63 33.13 -17.35
CA LEU A 243 -19.55 33.41 -16.42
C LEU A 243 -18.41 32.40 -16.59
N ASN A 244 -17.17 32.90 -16.54
CA ASN A 244 -15.96 32.09 -16.42
C ASN A 244 -15.51 32.06 -14.94
N VAL A 245 -15.43 30.88 -14.33
CA VAL A 245 -14.96 30.72 -12.95
C VAL A 245 -13.56 30.11 -12.98
N MET A 246 -12.56 30.91 -12.60
CA MET A 246 -11.16 30.50 -12.55
C MET A 246 -10.88 29.79 -11.22
N ILE A 247 -10.45 28.53 -11.25
CA ILE A 247 -10.24 27.70 -10.05
C ILE A 247 -8.78 27.63 -9.68
N CYS A 248 -8.42 28.23 -8.52
CA CYS A 248 -7.12 28.10 -7.86
C CYS A 248 -5.89 28.26 -8.77
N SER A 249 -6.00 29.00 -9.89
CA SER A 249 -4.98 28.99 -10.93
C SER A 249 -5.03 30.22 -11.84
N LYS A 250 -3.97 31.04 -11.76
CA LYS A 250 -3.68 32.08 -12.77
C LYS A 250 -2.98 31.51 -14.02
N ALA A 251 -2.94 30.17 -14.18
CA ALA A 251 -2.28 29.51 -15.31
C ALA A 251 -2.92 29.83 -16.66
N LEU A 252 -4.26 29.97 -16.67
CA LEU A 252 -5.07 30.24 -17.86
C LEU A 252 -5.77 31.60 -17.77
N ILE A 253 -5.25 32.54 -16.95
CA ILE A 253 -5.86 33.86 -16.78
C ILE A 253 -5.95 34.65 -18.10
N ASN A 254 -5.02 34.41 -19.02
CA ASN A 254 -5.05 35.01 -20.36
C ASN A 254 -6.28 34.56 -21.15
N LEU A 255 -6.68 33.30 -21.00
CA LEU A 255 -7.87 32.77 -21.67
C LEU A 255 -9.13 33.47 -21.16
N ALA A 256 -9.33 33.56 -19.85
CA ALA A 256 -10.51 34.21 -19.27
C ALA A 256 -10.60 35.71 -19.64
N HIS A 257 -9.48 36.43 -19.56
CA HIS A 257 -9.43 37.84 -19.95
C HIS A 257 -9.82 38.04 -21.42
N LYS A 258 -9.27 37.23 -22.32
CA LYS A 258 -9.59 37.32 -23.75
C LYS A 258 -11.00 36.85 -24.08
N MET A 259 -11.56 35.89 -23.32
CA MET A 259 -12.97 35.52 -23.45
C MET A 259 -13.89 36.67 -23.03
N GLN A 260 -13.50 37.47 -22.04
CA GLN A 260 -14.20 38.69 -21.69
C GLN A 260 -14.12 39.73 -22.82
N GLU A 261 -12.95 39.95 -23.40
CA GLU A 261 -12.76 40.90 -24.51
C GLU A 261 -13.51 40.46 -25.79
N ARG A 262 -13.42 39.19 -26.15
CA ARG A 262 -13.92 38.66 -27.43
C ARG A 262 -15.41 38.29 -27.40
N TYR A 263 -15.89 37.76 -26.28
CA TYR A 263 -17.26 37.24 -26.14
C TYR A 263 -18.08 37.95 -25.07
N GLY A 264 -17.52 38.92 -24.34
CA GLY A 264 -18.22 39.65 -23.30
C GLY A 264 -18.50 38.83 -22.03
N ILE A 265 -17.85 37.69 -21.85
CA ILE A 265 -18.09 36.79 -20.72
C ILE A 265 -17.26 37.25 -19.51
N PRO A 266 -17.88 37.71 -18.41
CA PRO A 266 -17.14 38.10 -17.21
C PRO A 266 -16.41 36.90 -16.60
N TYR A 267 -15.38 37.16 -15.78
CA TYR A 267 -14.70 36.12 -15.02
C TYR A 267 -14.50 36.50 -13.56
N ILE A 268 -14.47 35.48 -12.70
CA ILE A 268 -14.16 35.58 -11.27
C ILE A 268 -13.07 34.56 -10.91
N GLU A 269 -12.34 34.80 -9.81
CA GLU A 269 -11.34 33.86 -9.27
C GLU A 269 -11.86 33.26 -7.96
N GLU A 270 -11.89 31.92 -7.88
CA GLU A 270 -12.47 31.19 -6.75
C GLU A 270 -11.65 29.95 -6.37
N SER A 271 -11.99 29.36 -5.22
CA SER A 271 -11.35 28.16 -4.68
C SER A 271 -12.38 27.12 -4.22
N PHE A 272 -12.03 25.83 -4.38
CA PHE A 272 -12.83 24.71 -3.90
C PHE A 272 -12.26 24.07 -2.62
N TYR A 273 -11.15 24.59 -2.08
CA TYR A 273 -10.50 24.01 -0.90
C TYR A 273 -10.87 24.79 0.36
N GLY A 274 -11.47 24.10 1.34
CA GLY A 274 -11.95 24.72 2.58
C GLY A 274 -13.42 25.12 2.52
N VAL A 275 -14.07 25.15 3.68
CA VAL A 275 -15.51 25.46 3.80
C VAL A 275 -15.76 26.93 3.46
N ALA A 276 -14.91 27.82 3.99
CA ALA A 276 -15.04 29.25 3.76
C ALA A 276 -14.96 29.58 2.26
N ASP A 277 -14.01 28.98 1.55
CA ASP A 277 -13.78 29.25 0.13
C ASP A 277 -14.86 28.62 -0.76
N MET A 278 -15.31 27.39 -0.47
CA MET A 278 -16.43 26.78 -1.20
C MET A 278 -17.73 27.58 -1.02
N ASN A 279 -18.00 28.05 0.20
CA ASN A 279 -19.14 28.91 0.50
C ASN A 279 -19.05 30.26 -0.23
N HIS A 280 -17.85 30.84 -0.25
CA HIS A 280 -17.59 32.08 -0.98
C HIS A 280 -17.85 31.88 -2.48
N CYS A 281 -17.31 30.81 -3.07
CA CYS A 281 -17.47 30.48 -4.49
C CYS A 281 -18.95 30.41 -4.91
N LEU A 282 -19.77 29.63 -4.19
CA LEU A 282 -21.20 29.50 -4.49
C LEU A 282 -21.94 30.85 -4.41
N ARG A 283 -21.64 31.65 -3.38
CA ARG A 283 -22.23 32.98 -3.20
C ARG A 283 -21.81 33.95 -4.30
N THR A 284 -20.52 34.00 -4.63
CA THR A 284 -20.00 34.92 -5.65
C THR A 284 -20.58 34.58 -7.02
N ILE A 285 -20.70 33.29 -7.37
CA ILE A 285 -21.34 32.89 -8.63
C ILE A 285 -22.80 33.34 -8.66
N ALA A 286 -23.59 33.05 -7.62
CA ALA A 286 -25.00 33.44 -7.57
C ALA A 286 -25.21 34.97 -7.52
N ALA A 287 -24.32 35.71 -6.85
CA ALA A 287 -24.32 37.17 -6.84
C ALA A 287 -24.00 37.75 -8.22
N THR A 288 -23.05 37.16 -8.95
CA THR A 288 -22.65 37.60 -10.29
C THR A 288 -23.72 37.32 -11.33
N ILE A 289 -24.42 36.19 -11.22
CA ILE A 289 -25.58 35.85 -12.06
C ILE A 289 -26.77 36.77 -11.76
N GLY A 290 -26.96 37.14 -10.48
CA GLY A 290 -27.97 38.13 -10.06
C GLY A 290 -29.39 37.59 -9.87
N ASP A 291 -29.58 36.26 -9.78
CA ASP A 291 -30.89 35.64 -9.53
C ASP A 291 -31.16 35.43 -8.03
N ALA A 292 -32.18 36.10 -7.48
CA ALA A 292 -32.51 36.04 -6.06
C ALA A 292 -32.97 34.64 -5.61
N ALA A 293 -33.66 33.90 -6.48
CA ALA A 293 -34.09 32.53 -6.17
C ALA A 293 -32.90 31.57 -6.07
N MET A 294 -31.90 31.72 -6.94
CA MET A 294 -30.63 31.00 -6.87
C MET A 294 -29.87 31.33 -5.59
N GLN A 295 -29.76 32.61 -5.22
CA GLN A 295 -29.09 33.02 -3.98
C GLN A 295 -29.74 32.35 -2.75
N ALA A 296 -31.08 32.27 -2.71
CA ALA A 296 -31.77 31.56 -1.64
C ALA A 296 -31.47 30.05 -1.64
N ARG A 297 -31.42 29.39 -2.82
CA ARG A 297 -31.01 27.98 -2.93
C ARG A 297 -29.56 27.77 -2.48
N VAL A 298 -28.65 28.68 -2.83
CA VAL A 298 -27.24 28.63 -2.41
C VAL A 298 -27.13 28.66 -0.89
N GLU A 299 -27.82 29.58 -0.20
CA GLU A 299 -27.76 29.62 1.26
C GLU A 299 -28.35 28.35 1.92
N ALA A 300 -29.40 27.77 1.33
CA ALA A 300 -29.96 26.51 1.82
C ALA A 300 -28.95 25.35 1.68
N VAL A 301 -28.31 25.20 0.52
CA VAL A 301 -27.28 24.18 0.28
C VAL A 301 -26.06 24.41 1.18
N ILE A 302 -25.62 25.66 1.36
CA ILE A 302 -24.51 25.99 2.27
C ILE A 302 -24.84 25.58 3.70
N ALA A 303 -26.04 25.91 4.19
CA ALA A 303 -26.45 25.57 5.55
C ALA A 303 -26.48 24.05 5.78
N GLU A 304 -27.05 23.30 4.82
CA GLU A 304 -27.13 21.84 4.87
C GLU A 304 -25.74 21.18 4.86
N GLU A 305 -24.92 21.47 3.84
CA GLU A 305 -23.62 20.83 3.65
C GLU A 305 -22.61 21.24 4.73
N THR A 306 -22.66 22.49 5.19
CA THR A 306 -21.80 22.95 6.30
C THR A 306 -22.15 22.25 7.61
N ALA A 307 -23.44 22.11 7.94
CA ALA A 307 -23.86 21.42 9.16
C ALA A 307 -23.43 19.94 9.14
N LYS A 308 -23.70 19.25 8.03
CA LYS A 308 -23.28 17.86 7.83
C LYS A 308 -21.77 17.67 7.98
N LEU A 309 -20.98 18.56 7.37
CA LEU A 309 -19.52 18.49 7.44
C LEU A 309 -18.98 18.82 8.83
N GLN A 310 -19.59 19.74 9.57
CA GLN A 310 -19.16 20.07 10.94
C GLN A 310 -19.24 18.86 11.86
N ASP A 311 -20.32 18.09 11.78
CA ASP A 311 -20.49 16.86 12.56
C ASP A 311 -19.42 15.81 12.20
N GLN A 312 -19.13 15.66 10.91
CA GLN A 312 -18.15 14.69 10.41
C GLN A 312 -16.70 15.09 10.72
N LEU A 313 -16.37 16.39 10.76
CA LEU A 313 -15.03 16.90 11.05
C LEU A 313 -14.71 16.96 12.55
N ALA A 314 -15.71 16.96 13.42
CA ALA A 314 -15.53 17.05 14.87
C ALA A 314 -14.46 16.09 15.46
N PRO A 315 -14.45 14.77 15.15
CA PRO A 315 -13.43 13.86 15.68
C PRO A 315 -12.01 14.19 15.18
N TYR A 316 -11.86 14.62 13.94
CA TYR A 316 -10.56 14.94 13.35
C TYR A 316 -10.01 16.28 13.85
N ARG A 317 -10.87 17.31 13.97
CA ARG A 317 -10.48 18.61 14.54
C ARG A 317 -9.89 18.46 15.93
N ALA A 318 -10.48 17.62 16.78
CA ALA A 318 -9.98 17.39 18.13
C ALA A 318 -8.53 16.86 18.15
N ARG A 319 -8.14 16.06 17.15
CA ARG A 319 -6.79 15.46 17.01
C ARG A 319 -5.80 16.35 16.27
N LEU A 320 -6.30 17.17 15.33
CA LEU A 320 -5.50 18.06 14.48
C LEU A 320 -5.27 19.45 15.08
N GLN A 321 -6.07 19.84 16.07
CA GLN A 321 -6.00 21.16 16.71
C GLN A 321 -4.58 21.46 17.21
N GLY A 322 -4.04 22.61 16.80
CA GLY A 322 -2.75 23.12 17.24
C GLY A 322 -1.52 22.50 16.56
N LYS A 323 -1.71 21.51 15.68
CA LYS A 323 -0.61 20.94 14.89
C LYS A 323 0.00 21.99 13.97
N ARG A 324 1.31 21.93 13.76
CA ARG A 324 2.10 22.92 13.03
C ARG A 324 2.58 22.32 11.72
N VAL A 325 2.34 23.00 10.59
CA VAL A 325 2.72 22.45 9.27
C VAL A 325 3.50 23.43 8.44
N VAL A 326 4.46 22.91 7.67
CA VAL A 326 5.13 23.66 6.59
C VAL A 326 4.43 23.33 5.29
N LEU A 327 3.99 24.36 4.56
CA LEU A 327 3.32 24.22 3.27
C LEU A 327 4.23 24.66 2.13
N TYR A 328 4.72 23.73 1.32
CA TYR A 328 5.61 24.03 0.19
C TYR A 328 4.94 23.67 -1.15
N THR A 329 4.17 24.62 -1.69
CA THR A 329 3.37 24.44 -2.92
C THR A 329 3.56 25.59 -3.92
N GLY A 330 3.12 25.40 -5.16
CA GLY A 330 3.12 26.47 -6.16
C GLY A 330 2.08 27.56 -5.81
N GLY A 331 2.45 28.82 -5.99
CA GLY A 331 1.91 29.98 -5.26
C GLY A 331 0.40 30.21 -5.24
N VAL A 332 -0.38 29.68 -6.17
CA VAL A 332 -1.84 29.91 -6.23
C VAL A 332 -2.61 28.92 -5.34
N LYS A 333 -2.08 27.72 -5.08
CA LYS A 333 -2.71 26.74 -4.16
C LYS A 333 -2.36 27.01 -2.69
N SER A 334 -1.34 27.83 -2.41
CA SER A 334 -0.80 27.97 -1.05
C SER A 334 -1.81 28.56 -0.08
N TRP A 335 -2.56 29.59 -0.45
CA TRP A 335 -3.54 30.21 0.45
C TRP A 335 -4.78 29.33 0.67
N SER A 336 -5.28 28.66 -0.37
CA SER A 336 -6.46 27.77 -0.28
C SER A 336 -6.21 26.59 0.65
N ILE A 337 -4.99 26.02 0.60
CA ILE A 337 -4.60 24.96 1.51
C ILE A 337 -4.34 25.48 2.93
N ILE A 338 -3.87 26.73 3.09
CA ILE A 338 -3.79 27.37 4.42
C ILE A 338 -5.19 27.53 5.02
N SER A 339 -6.16 28.00 4.23
CA SER A 339 -7.57 28.15 4.61
C SER A 339 -8.16 26.80 5.07
N ALA A 340 -8.04 25.76 4.25
CA ALA A 340 -8.48 24.40 4.59
C ALA A 340 -7.79 23.85 5.86
N ALA A 341 -6.49 24.10 6.05
CA ALA A 341 -5.78 23.70 7.26
C ALA A 341 -6.29 24.44 8.51
N GLN A 342 -6.59 25.73 8.40
CA GLN A 342 -7.17 26.53 9.49
C GLN A 342 -8.57 26.07 9.87
N ASP A 343 -9.40 25.67 8.90
CA ASP A 343 -10.71 25.06 9.14
C ASP A 343 -10.63 23.76 9.97
N LEU A 344 -9.46 23.12 9.99
CA LEU A 344 -9.15 21.92 10.78
C LEU A 344 -8.41 22.22 12.09
N GLY A 345 -8.13 23.49 12.39
CA GLY A 345 -7.41 23.92 13.59
C GLY A 345 -5.89 23.80 13.49
N ILE A 346 -5.33 23.59 12.30
CA ILE A 346 -3.90 23.43 12.04
C ILE A 346 -3.25 24.81 11.80
N LYS A 347 -2.10 25.04 12.43
CA LYS A 347 -1.29 26.26 12.25
C LYS A 347 -0.27 26.07 11.13
N VAL A 348 -0.44 26.76 10.00
CA VAL A 348 0.61 26.83 8.98
C VAL A 348 1.70 27.80 9.46
N VAL A 349 2.93 27.30 9.63
CA VAL A 349 4.05 28.08 10.22
C VAL A 349 5.04 28.59 9.18
N ALA A 350 5.08 27.97 8.01
CA ALA A 350 5.88 28.44 6.89
C ALA A 350 5.22 28.10 5.57
N THR A 351 5.37 28.98 4.58
CA THR A 351 4.96 28.68 3.21
C THR A 351 5.85 29.34 2.16
N SER A 352 5.89 28.80 0.95
CA SER A 352 6.62 29.41 -0.16
C SER A 352 5.89 30.57 -0.81
N SER A 353 6.58 31.69 -0.99
CA SER A 353 6.06 32.89 -1.64
C SER A 353 6.61 33.11 -3.06
N LYS A 354 7.57 32.29 -3.49
CA LYS A 354 8.34 32.47 -4.73
C LYS A 354 7.48 32.57 -5.99
N LYS A 355 6.34 31.86 -6.03
CA LYS A 355 5.44 31.80 -7.19
C LYS A 355 4.12 32.56 -6.98
N SER A 356 4.00 33.32 -5.89
CA SER A 356 2.78 34.02 -5.48
C SER A 356 2.79 35.48 -5.99
N THR A 357 1.62 36.03 -6.28
CA THR A 357 1.43 37.47 -6.57
C THR A 357 1.66 38.32 -5.32
N GLU A 358 1.74 39.65 -5.45
CA GLU A 358 1.84 40.53 -4.27
C GLU A 358 0.54 40.49 -3.44
N GLU A 359 -0.63 40.34 -4.08
CA GLU A 359 -1.90 40.09 -3.37
C GLU A 359 -1.90 38.73 -2.67
N ASP A 360 -1.47 37.66 -3.35
CA ASP A 360 -1.34 36.34 -2.73
C ASP A 360 -0.38 36.40 -1.53
N LYS A 361 0.75 37.11 -1.66
CA LYS A 361 1.69 37.32 -0.55
C LYS A 361 1.05 38.08 0.59
N ALA A 362 0.23 39.09 0.31
CA ALA A 362 -0.51 39.83 1.33
C ALA A 362 -1.54 38.94 2.04
N ARG A 363 -2.32 38.15 1.29
CA ARG A 363 -3.28 37.16 1.83
C ARG A 363 -2.56 36.09 2.65
N ILE A 364 -1.50 35.50 2.11
CA ILE A 364 -0.64 34.52 2.79
C ILE A 364 -0.09 35.11 4.08
N LYS A 365 0.41 36.35 4.08
CA LYS A 365 0.92 37.01 5.29
C LYS A 365 -0.17 37.27 6.32
N ALA A 366 -1.37 37.65 5.87
CA ALA A 366 -2.53 37.80 6.76
C ALA A 366 -2.93 36.47 7.40
N LEU A 367 -2.93 35.37 6.62
CA LEU A 367 -3.28 34.03 7.09
C LEU A 367 -2.18 33.39 7.98
N LEU A 368 -0.90 33.63 7.68
CA LEU A 368 0.24 33.12 8.45
C LEU A 368 0.41 33.80 9.81
N GLY A 369 -0.03 35.06 9.93
CA GLY A 369 0.21 35.89 11.11
C GLY A 369 1.67 36.38 11.22
N GLN A 370 2.00 37.02 12.35
CA GLN A 370 3.30 37.69 12.55
C GLN A 370 4.50 36.73 12.63
N ASP A 371 4.27 35.49 13.08
CA ASP A 371 5.33 34.50 13.32
C ASP A 371 5.61 33.59 12.10
N GLY A 372 4.87 33.75 11.00
CA GLY A 372 4.97 32.86 9.85
C GLY A 372 6.15 33.16 8.92
N ILE A 373 6.84 32.12 8.47
CA ILE A 373 8.01 32.23 7.60
C ILE A 373 7.59 32.16 6.12
N MET A 374 7.99 33.15 5.33
CA MET A 374 7.82 33.15 3.88
C MET A 374 9.11 32.72 3.17
N LEU A 375 9.07 31.55 2.52
CA LEU A 375 10.24 30.96 1.85
C LEU A 375 10.40 31.52 0.43
N GLU A 376 11.51 32.21 0.17
CA GLU A 376 11.88 32.74 -1.15
C GLU A 376 12.71 31.74 -1.99
N LYS A 377 13.45 30.86 -1.32
CA LYS A 377 14.18 29.72 -1.90
C LYS A 377 13.63 28.42 -1.27
N GLY A 378 13.85 27.30 -1.94
CA GLY A 378 13.19 26.05 -1.55
C GLY A 378 13.88 24.81 -2.10
N GLY A 379 15.12 24.60 -1.66
CA GLY A 379 15.80 23.31 -1.79
C GLY A 379 15.50 22.40 -0.60
N ALA A 380 15.76 21.10 -0.75
CA ALA A 380 15.57 20.10 0.31
C ALA A 380 16.18 20.53 1.66
N ALA A 381 17.44 20.97 1.66
CA ALA A 381 18.14 21.38 2.89
C ALA A 381 17.53 22.60 3.59
N GLU A 382 16.92 23.53 2.85
CA GLU A 382 16.27 24.71 3.42
C GLU A 382 14.93 24.34 4.05
N LEU A 383 14.15 23.47 3.39
CA LEU A 383 12.89 22.96 3.93
C LEU A 383 13.11 22.23 5.25
N LEU A 384 14.13 21.36 5.34
CA LEU A 384 14.45 20.65 6.56
C LEU A 384 14.84 21.60 7.71
N LYS A 385 15.66 22.62 7.43
CA LYS A 385 16.01 23.65 8.43
C LYS A 385 14.80 24.42 8.94
N VAL A 386 13.86 24.74 8.06
CA VAL A 386 12.65 25.48 8.42
C VAL A 386 11.74 24.62 9.28
N ILE A 387 11.58 23.34 8.93
CA ILE A 387 10.80 22.39 9.75
C ILE A 387 11.41 22.27 11.15
N GLU A 388 12.73 22.15 11.24
CA GLU A 388 13.45 22.11 12.52
C GLU A 388 13.29 23.42 13.32
N GLN A 389 13.52 24.59 12.71
CA GLN A 389 13.38 25.89 13.35
C GLN A 389 11.96 26.16 13.85
N THR A 390 10.97 25.73 13.06
CA THR A 390 9.56 25.94 13.38
C THR A 390 8.96 24.79 14.19
N GLN A 391 9.70 23.71 14.47
CA GLN A 391 9.18 22.51 15.12
C GLN A 391 7.85 22.07 14.47
N ALA A 392 7.82 22.05 13.14
CA ALA A 392 6.63 21.65 12.41
C ALA A 392 6.45 20.12 12.48
N ASP A 393 5.21 19.70 12.68
CA ASP A 393 4.83 18.29 12.80
C ASP A 393 4.79 17.58 11.43
N MET A 394 4.64 18.32 10.33
CA MET A 394 4.44 17.75 8.98
C MET A 394 4.82 18.71 7.85
N LEU A 395 5.21 18.14 6.71
CA LEU A 395 5.38 18.85 5.43
C LEU A 395 4.20 18.55 4.49
N ILE A 396 3.54 19.60 3.99
CA ILE A 396 2.55 19.49 2.91
C ILE A 396 3.20 20.01 1.63
N ALA A 397 3.42 19.14 0.63
CA ALA A 397 4.05 19.55 -0.63
C ALA A 397 3.69 18.61 -1.80
N GLY A 398 4.34 18.79 -2.95
CA GLY A 398 4.28 17.82 -4.04
C GLY A 398 5.37 16.74 -3.99
N GLY A 399 5.21 15.69 -4.79
CA GLY A 399 5.98 14.44 -4.76
C GLY A 399 7.49 14.61 -4.81
N ARG A 400 7.99 15.67 -5.47
CA ARG A 400 9.43 16.02 -5.48
C ARG A 400 10.06 16.20 -4.09
N ASN A 401 9.26 16.52 -3.07
CA ASN A 401 9.75 16.68 -1.69
C ASN A 401 9.35 15.53 -0.76
N GLN A 402 8.55 14.57 -1.24
CA GLN A 402 8.06 13.44 -0.45
C GLN A 402 9.22 12.66 0.17
N TYR A 403 10.10 12.12 -0.66
CA TYR A 403 11.26 11.36 -0.18
C TYR A 403 12.23 12.20 0.66
N THR A 404 12.29 13.52 0.45
CA THR A 404 13.09 14.38 1.34
C THR A 404 12.51 14.40 2.75
N ALA A 405 11.18 14.53 2.89
CA ALA A 405 10.51 14.50 4.19
C ALA A 405 10.58 13.11 4.84
N LEU A 406 10.29 12.05 4.08
CA LEU A 406 10.30 10.68 4.60
C LEU A 406 11.68 10.26 5.10
N LYS A 407 12.75 10.53 4.35
CA LYS A 407 14.14 10.23 4.80
C LYS A 407 14.54 11.02 6.05
N ALA A 408 13.90 12.17 6.29
CA ALA A 408 14.05 12.95 7.51
C ALA A 408 13.06 12.54 8.63
N ARG A 409 12.23 11.51 8.39
CA ARG A 409 11.18 10.99 9.29
C ARG A 409 10.11 12.03 9.63
N ILE A 410 9.81 12.90 8.67
CA ILE A 410 8.81 13.95 8.78
C ILE A 410 7.54 13.47 8.05
N PRO A 411 6.37 13.48 8.72
CA PRO A 411 5.07 13.25 8.11
C PRO A 411 4.89 14.08 6.83
N PHE A 412 4.23 13.50 5.83
CA PHE A 412 4.12 14.12 4.51
C PHE A 412 2.71 13.97 3.93
N LEU A 413 2.07 15.08 3.57
CA LEU A 413 0.83 15.06 2.79
C LEU A 413 1.09 15.49 1.34
N HIS A 414 0.68 14.65 0.41
CA HIS A 414 0.78 14.93 -1.03
C HIS A 414 -0.38 15.78 -1.53
N ILE A 415 -0.11 16.99 -2.05
CA ILE A 415 -1.16 17.95 -2.49
C ILE A 415 -1.14 18.27 -4.01
N ASN A 416 -0.18 17.70 -4.74
CA ASN A 416 -0.01 17.94 -6.18
C ASN A 416 -0.58 16.80 -7.04
N GLN A 417 -0.22 16.79 -8.33
CA GLN A 417 -0.84 16.01 -9.40
C GLN A 417 -0.67 14.49 -9.28
N GLU A 418 0.27 14.03 -8.46
CA GLU A 418 0.50 12.61 -8.18
C GLU A 418 -0.31 12.05 -7.00
N ARG A 419 -1.28 12.80 -6.44
CA ARG A 419 -2.13 12.30 -5.33
C ARG A 419 -3.24 11.36 -5.82
N HIS A 420 -3.68 10.47 -4.94
CA HIS A 420 -4.76 9.52 -5.21
C HIS A 420 -6.13 9.92 -4.64
N ASN A 421 -6.18 10.83 -3.66
CA ASN A 421 -7.41 11.24 -2.99
C ASN A 421 -7.85 12.68 -3.35
N PRO A 422 -9.16 12.94 -3.52
CA PRO A 422 -9.68 14.27 -3.83
C PRO A 422 -9.82 15.14 -2.57
N TYR A 423 -9.47 16.43 -2.66
CA TYR A 423 -9.57 17.38 -1.53
C TYR A 423 -10.49 18.59 -1.78
N SER A 424 -11.16 18.64 -2.93
CA SER A 424 -12.07 19.72 -3.31
C SER A 424 -13.49 19.52 -2.75
N GLY A 425 -14.16 20.64 -2.42
CA GLY A 425 -15.53 20.65 -1.89
C GLY A 425 -15.62 20.17 -0.43
N TYR A 426 -16.85 20.03 0.07
CA TYR A 426 -17.12 19.61 1.45
C TYR A 426 -16.58 18.21 1.74
N GLY A 427 -16.86 17.25 0.86
CA GLY A 427 -16.35 15.87 0.99
C GLY A 427 -14.83 15.80 0.90
N GLY A 428 -14.22 16.62 0.05
CA GLY A 428 -12.77 16.70 -0.07
C GLY A 428 -12.07 17.22 1.19
N LEU A 429 -12.67 18.17 1.92
CA LEU A 429 -12.11 18.62 3.21
C LEU A 429 -12.17 17.51 4.27
N LEU A 430 -13.25 16.72 4.30
CA LEU A 430 -13.33 15.55 5.17
C LEU A 430 -12.23 14.53 4.82
N GLU A 431 -12.02 14.27 3.54
CA GLU A 431 -10.99 13.33 3.09
C GLU A 431 -9.58 13.84 3.43
N MET A 432 -9.33 15.14 3.23
CA MET A 432 -8.10 15.79 3.66
C MET A 432 -7.88 15.68 5.17
N ALA A 433 -8.93 15.86 5.99
CA ALA A 433 -8.84 15.73 7.44
C ALA A 433 -8.46 14.32 7.87
N LYS A 434 -9.04 13.29 7.22
CA LYS A 434 -8.68 11.89 7.47
C LYS A 434 -7.23 11.60 7.11
N GLU A 435 -6.79 12.05 5.93
CA GLU A 435 -5.40 11.90 5.47
C GLU A 435 -4.40 12.59 6.40
N LEU A 436 -4.72 13.80 6.84
CA LEU A 436 -3.91 14.55 7.81
C LEU A 436 -3.81 13.82 9.16
N ASP A 437 -4.94 13.34 9.69
CA ASP A 437 -4.97 12.65 10.97
C ASP A 437 -4.18 11.33 10.92
N GLU A 438 -4.38 10.55 9.85
CA GLU A 438 -3.65 9.30 9.61
C GLU A 438 -2.16 9.57 9.49
N THR A 439 -1.77 10.49 8.60
CA THR A 439 -0.36 10.80 8.35
C THR A 439 0.33 11.28 9.62
N LEU A 440 -0.33 12.04 10.50
CA LEU A 440 0.28 12.53 11.74
C LEU A 440 0.35 11.48 12.85
N HIS A 441 -0.63 10.60 12.92
CA HIS A 441 -0.80 9.66 14.04
C HIS A 441 -0.47 8.21 13.69
N SER A 442 0.00 7.96 12.48
CA SER A 442 0.43 6.62 12.06
C SER A 442 1.47 6.02 13.03
N PRO A 443 1.30 4.77 13.47
CA PRO A 443 2.23 4.09 14.38
C PRO A 443 3.62 3.89 13.77
N VAL A 444 3.73 3.96 12.44
CA VAL A 444 5.00 3.89 11.70
C VAL A 444 6.01 4.91 12.21
N TRP A 445 5.58 6.12 12.60
CA TRP A 445 6.49 7.14 13.11
C TRP A 445 7.18 6.74 14.40
N ALA A 446 6.47 6.05 15.30
CA ALA A 446 7.05 5.54 16.53
C ALA A 446 8.09 4.45 16.23
N GLU A 447 7.78 3.55 15.30
CA GLU A 447 8.67 2.47 14.85
C GLU A 447 9.96 3.02 14.20
N VAL A 448 9.84 3.86 13.17
CA VAL A 448 11.00 4.33 12.39
C VAL A 448 11.88 5.33 13.13
N ARG A 449 11.33 6.01 14.14
CA ARG A 449 12.09 6.89 15.04
C ARG A 449 12.68 6.14 16.23
N ARG A 450 12.26 4.90 16.51
CA ARG A 450 12.81 4.08 17.59
C ARG A 450 14.31 3.84 17.37
N GLU A 451 15.09 4.16 18.38
CA GLU A 451 16.51 3.81 18.41
C GLU A 451 16.66 2.30 18.52
N ALA A 452 17.66 1.73 17.84
CA ALA A 452 17.90 0.30 17.91
C ALA A 452 18.30 -0.09 19.35
N PRO A 453 17.74 -1.17 19.93
CA PRO A 453 17.92 -1.50 21.34
C PRO A 453 19.39 -1.78 21.71
N TRP A 454 20.21 -2.25 20.76
CA TRP A 454 21.65 -2.47 20.97
C TRP A 454 22.52 -1.19 20.96
N LEU A 455 21.94 0.00 20.79
CA LEU A 455 22.66 1.28 20.92
C LEU A 455 22.49 1.89 22.32
N SER A 456 21.41 1.56 23.02
CA SER A 456 21.18 2.00 24.39
C SER A 456 21.78 1.01 25.39
N LEU A 457 22.55 1.52 26.36
CA LEU A 457 23.03 0.73 27.51
C LEU A 457 21.91 0.35 28.49
N HIS A 458 20.74 0.99 28.35
CA HIS A 458 19.54 0.69 29.14
C HIS A 458 18.53 -0.03 28.25
N SER A 459 18.11 -1.23 28.66
CA SER A 459 16.97 -1.90 28.05
C SER A 459 15.77 -0.97 28.08
N PRO A 460 15.13 -0.64 26.95
CA PRO A 460 13.85 0.05 26.99
C PRO A 460 12.83 -0.92 27.61
N THR A 461 12.50 -0.73 28.88
CA THR A 461 11.29 -1.32 29.47
C THR A 461 10.11 -0.52 28.93
N HIS A 462 9.59 -0.93 27.77
CA HIS A 462 8.30 -0.43 27.34
C HIS A 462 7.23 -1.02 28.27
N PRO A 463 6.34 -0.21 28.86
CA PRO A 463 5.18 -0.76 29.52
C PRO A 463 4.40 -1.57 28.46
N PRO A 464 4.13 -2.85 28.70
CA PRO A 464 3.25 -3.59 27.81
C PRO A 464 1.92 -2.83 27.72
N ILE A 465 1.59 -2.38 26.51
CA ILE A 465 0.21 -2.06 26.20
C ILE A 465 -0.47 -3.42 26.31
N HIS A 466 -1.30 -3.60 27.33
CA HIS A 466 -2.15 -4.77 27.46
C HIS A 466 -3.51 -4.41 26.85
N PRO A 467 -3.68 -4.50 25.52
CA PRO A 467 -5.05 -4.57 25.02
C PRO A 467 -5.69 -5.79 25.67
N SER A 468 -6.90 -5.64 26.20
CA SER A 468 -7.64 -6.78 26.76
C SER A 468 -8.57 -7.32 25.68
N THR A 469 -8.01 -8.07 24.73
CA THR A 469 -8.81 -8.68 23.66
C THR A 469 -9.74 -9.73 24.23
N LYS A 470 -11.02 -9.65 23.86
CA LYS A 470 -12.02 -10.63 24.26
C LYS A 470 -12.06 -11.79 23.27
N ILE A 471 -11.84 -13.00 23.78
CA ILE A 471 -11.99 -14.23 22.99
C ILE A 471 -13.47 -14.59 22.92
N ILE A 472 -14.03 -14.62 21.71
CA ILE A 472 -15.41 -14.97 21.43
C ILE A 472 -15.46 -16.45 21.01
N ALA A 473 -16.07 -17.27 21.86
CA ALA A 473 -16.28 -18.67 21.55
C ALA A 473 -17.33 -18.86 20.45
N ARG A 474 -17.21 -19.98 19.73
CA ARG A 474 -18.13 -20.39 18.68
C ARG A 474 -19.57 -20.50 19.18
N ARG A 475 -20.51 -19.93 18.42
CA ARG A 475 -21.95 -19.90 18.78
C ARG A 475 -22.80 -20.92 18.01
N LYS A 476 -22.30 -21.43 16.88
CA LYS A 476 -23.02 -22.32 15.96
C LYS A 476 -22.60 -23.78 16.07
N ALA A 477 -23.56 -24.70 15.90
CA ALA A 477 -23.32 -26.13 15.91
C ALA A 477 -22.66 -26.63 14.60
N VAL A 478 -23.06 -26.08 13.44
CA VAL A 478 -22.48 -26.39 12.13
C VAL A 478 -21.19 -25.59 11.91
N ALA A 479 -20.16 -26.21 11.33
CA ALA A 479 -18.94 -25.53 10.89
C ALA A 479 -18.99 -25.45 9.37
N VAL A 480 -18.82 -24.26 8.81
CA VAL A 480 -18.92 -24.00 7.37
C VAL A 480 -17.56 -23.54 6.90
N ASN A 481 -16.98 -24.28 5.95
CA ASN A 481 -15.62 -24.03 5.45
C ASN A 481 -14.60 -23.93 6.61
N PRO A 482 -14.25 -25.05 7.28
CA PRO A 482 -13.47 -25.01 8.50
C PRO A 482 -12.05 -24.47 8.28
N LEU A 483 -11.66 -23.52 9.16
CA LEU A 483 -10.29 -23.03 9.31
C LEU A 483 -9.41 -24.04 10.04
N LYS A 484 -9.94 -24.61 11.13
CA LYS A 484 -9.25 -25.57 12.00
C LYS A 484 -8.81 -26.84 11.26
N GLN A 485 -7.60 -27.29 11.58
CA GLN A 485 -7.04 -28.59 11.18
C GLN A 485 -6.80 -29.49 12.42
N SER A 486 -6.50 -30.76 12.20
CA SER A 486 -6.40 -31.76 13.26
C SER A 486 -5.04 -31.78 13.98
N GLN A 487 -5.01 -32.22 15.24
CA GLN A 487 -3.78 -32.34 16.02
C GLN A 487 -2.79 -33.38 15.45
N PRO A 488 -3.19 -34.59 15.02
CA PRO A 488 -2.27 -35.60 14.49
C PRO A 488 -1.53 -35.11 13.24
N LEU A 489 -2.16 -34.25 12.43
CA LEU A 489 -1.52 -33.59 11.30
C LEU A 489 -0.40 -32.65 11.77
N GLY A 490 -0.64 -31.85 12.81
CA GLY A 490 0.37 -30.98 13.39
C GLY A 490 1.54 -31.75 14.02
N ALA A 491 1.24 -32.82 14.75
CA ALA A 491 2.27 -33.69 15.32
C ALA A 491 3.12 -34.37 14.24
N ALA A 492 2.48 -34.86 13.18
CA ALA A 492 3.19 -35.40 12.03
C ALA A 492 4.09 -34.35 11.36
N LEU A 493 3.58 -33.12 11.16
CA LEU A 493 4.38 -32.03 10.62
C LEU A 493 5.61 -31.72 11.49
N ALA A 494 5.47 -31.71 12.82
CA ALA A 494 6.61 -31.53 13.71
C ALA A 494 7.67 -32.63 13.52
N PHE A 495 7.25 -33.90 13.42
CA PHE A 495 8.20 -35.01 13.24
C PHE A 495 8.82 -35.07 11.85
N LEU A 496 8.21 -34.46 10.83
CA LEU A 496 8.86 -34.28 9.53
C LEU A 496 10.08 -33.34 9.59
N GLY A 497 10.21 -32.53 10.64
CA GLY A 497 11.42 -31.74 10.90
C GLY A 497 12.49 -32.47 11.72
N ILE A 498 12.35 -33.78 11.93
CA ILE A 498 13.35 -34.62 12.60
C ILE A 498 13.93 -35.58 11.57
N GLN A 499 15.25 -35.56 11.42
CA GLN A 499 15.95 -36.40 10.45
C GLN A 499 15.74 -37.88 10.77
N GLY A 500 15.43 -38.68 9.73
CA GLY A 500 15.24 -40.12 9.86
C GLY A 500 13.99 -40.53 10.63
N ALA A 501 13.10 -39.60 11.00
CA ALA A 501 11.91 -39.93 11.77
C ALA A 501 10.79 -40.56 10.92
N MET A 502 10.04 -41.50 11.48
CA MET A 502 8.80 -42.00 10.88
C MET A 502 7.57 -41.61 11.72
N PRO A 503 6.75 -40.67 11.23
CA PRO A 503 5.40 -40.42 11.74
C PRO A 503 4.48 -41.65 11.59
N LEU A 504 3.95 -42.16 12.70
CA LEU A 504 3.05 -43.32 12.75
C LEU A 504 1.74 -42.95 13.46
N PHE A 505 0.64 -43.02 12.73
CA PHE A 505 -0.70 -42.74 13.25
C PHE A 505 -1.33 -44.01 13.81
N HIS A 506 -1.60 -44.03 15.11
CA HIS A 506 -2.41 -45.05 15.74
C HIS A 506 -3.89 -44.77 15.56
N GLY A 507 -4.50 -45.49 14.61
CA GLY A 507 -5.91 -45.35 14.29
C GLY A 507 -6.27 -45.87 12.91
N SER A 508 -7.37 -45.35 12.36
CA SER A 508 -7.83 -45.71 11.02
C SER A 508 -6.88 -45.17 9.94
N GLN A 509 -6.76 -45.90 8.82
CA GLN A 509 -5.89 -45.52 7.70
C GLN A 509 -6.26 -44.19 7.02
N GLY A 510 -7.53 -43.75 7.13
CA GLY A 510 -8.02 -42.55 6.46
C GLY A 510 -7.36 -41.26 6.95
N CYS A 511 -7.13 -41.16 8.27
CA CYS A 511 -6.50 -39.98 8.88
C CYS A 511 -5.11 -39.70 8.28
N THR A 512 -4.31 -40.75 8.13
CA THR A 512 -2.96 -40.67 7.54
C THR A 512 -3.00 -40.30 6.06
N ALA A 513 -3.92 -40.88 5.29
CA ALA A 513 -4.05 -40.60 3.87
C ALA A 513 -4.40 -39.12 3.60
N PHE A 514 -5.35 -38.55 4.34
CA PHE A 514 -5.72 -37.14 4.20
C PHE A 514 -4.59 -36.20 4.62
N ALA A 515 -3.91 -36.48 5.74
CA ALA A 515 -2.76 -35.72 6.19
C ALA A 515 -1.64 -35.72 5.13
N LYS A 516 -1.34 -36.90 4.55
CA LYS A 516 -0.34 -37.05 3.49
C LYS A 516 -0.67 -36.19 2.28
N VAL A 517 -1.89 -36.30 1.73
CA VAL A 517 -2.30 -35.54 0.55
C VAL A 517 -2.19 -34.03 0.79
N LEU A 518 -2.58 -33.56 1.99
CA LEU A 518 -2.53 -32.14 2.29
C LEU A 518 -1.10 -31.60 2.38
N LEU A 519 -0.20 -32.34 3.04
CA LEU A 519 1.21 -31.98 3.15
C LEU A 519 1.92 -32.05 1.80
N VAL A 520 1.67 -33.09 1.01
CA VAL A 520 2.22 -33.23 -0.36
C VAL A 520 1.80 -32.04 -1.21
N ASN A 521 0.53 -31.64 -1.20
CA ASN A 521 0.09 -30.49 -2.01
C ASN A 521 0.61 -29.14 -1.51
N HIS A 522 0.85 -29.00 -0.19
CA HIS A 522 1.42 -27.78 0.39
C HIS A 522 2.90 -27.64 0.05
N PHE A 523 3.71 -28.66 0.34
CA PHE A 523 5.16 -28.60 0.20
C PHE A 523 5.65 -29.00 -1.19
N GLN A 524 4.82 -29.73 -1.96
CA GLN A 524 5.17 -30.34 -3.24
C GLN A 524 6.27 -31.40 -3.11
N GLU A 525 6.31 -32.05 -1.94
CA GLU A 525 7.34 -33.01 -1.54
C GLU A 525 6.81 -34.42 -1.31
N ALA A 526 7.71 -35.40 -1.29
CA ALA A 526 7.40 -36.76 -0.90
C ALA A 526 7.28 -36.87 0.62
N ILE A 527 6.06 -37.04 1.15
CA ILE A 527 5.82 -37.04 2.59
C ILE A 527 5.74 -38.46 3.17
N PRO A 528 6.70 -38.89 4.03
CA PRO A 528 6.66 -40.20 4.68
C PRO A 528 5.71 -40.18 5.89
N LEU A 529 4.62 -40.96 5.84
CA LEU A 529 3.71 -41.18 6.96
C LEU A 529 3.26 -42.66 6.95
N ALA A 530 3.05 -43.21 8.14
CA ALA A 530 2.57 -44.58 8.36
C ALA A 530 1.31 -44.62 9.26
N THR A 531 0.63 -45.77 9.28
CA THR A 531 -0.55 -46.02 10.10
C THR A 531 -0.52 -47.42 10.71
N THR A 532 -1.11 -47.59 11.90
CA THR A 532 -1.36 -48.91 12.49
C THR A 532 -2.59 -49.62 11.88
N ALA A 533 -3.32 -48.94 10.98
CA ALA A 533 -4.45 -49.46 10.21
C ALA A 533 -5.51 -50.21 11.05
N MET A 534 -6.13 -49.51 12.00
CA MET A 534 -7.22 -50.09 12.77
C MET A 534 -8.47 -50.32 11.91
N SER A 535 -9.07 -51.49 12.09
CA SER A 535 -10.35 -51.92 11.55
C SER A 535 -11.47 -51.80 12.59
N GLU A 536 -12.71 -52.06 12.17
CA GLU A 536 -13.86 -52.16 13.08
C GLU A 536 -13.63 -53.21 14.18
N VAL A 537 -13.04 -54.37 13.83
CA VAL A 537 -12.78 -55.46 14.78
C VAL A 537 -11.77 -55.05 15.85
N SER A 538 -10.64 -54.46 15.45
CA SER A 538 -9.63 -53.95 16.40
C SER A 538 -10.14 -52.78 17.22
N THR A 539 -11.12 -52.02 16.72
CA THR A 539 -11.77 -50.96 17.51
C THR A 539 -12.55 -51.53 18.70
N VAL A 540 -13.17 -52.70 18.52
CA VAL A 540 -13.90 -53.40 19.59
C VAL A 540 -12.95 -54.13 20.53
N LEU A 541 -11.99 -54.88 19.99
CA LEU A 541 -11.17 -55.82 20.77
C LEU A 541 -9.93 -55.19 21.42
N GLY A 542 -9.41 -54.08 20.89
CA GLY A 542 -8.14 -53.48 21.31
C GLY A 542 -7.20 -53.21 20.15
N GLY A 543 -6.48 -52.09 20.22
CA GLY A 543 -5.53 -51.64 19.20
C GLY A 543 -4.09 -52.10 19.46
N ASP A 544 -3.84 -52.86 20.52
CA ASP A 544 -2.51 -53.23 21.03
C ASP A 544 -1.69 -53.97 19.95
N ASP A 545 -2.27 -55.03 19.36
CA ASP A 545 -1.65 -55.80 18.28
C ASP A 545 -1.38 -54.94 17.02
N ASN A 546 -2.25 -53.95 16.75
CA ASN A 546 -2.06 -53.01 15.65
C ASN A 546 -0.85 -52.10 15.89
N VAL A 547 -0.64 -51.63 17.13
CA VAL A 547 0.53 -50.83 17.50
C VAL A 547 1.80 -51.68 17.36
N HIS A 548 1.81 -52.89 17.94
CA HIS A 548 2.96 -53.80 17.84
C HIS A 548 3.31 -54.11 16.38
N GLY A 549 2.32 -54.55 15.59
CA GLY A 549 2.51 -54.88 14.19
C GLY A 549 2.93 -53.67 13.35
N GLY A 550 2.34 -52.50 13.61
CA GLY A 550 2.66 -51.25 12.91
C GLY A 550 4.11 -50.81 13.17
N LEU A 551 4.54 -50.81 14.43
CA LEU A 551 5.91 -50.47 14.84
C LEU A 551 6.92 -51.42 14.19
N LEU A 552 6.75 -52.73 14.33
CA LEU A 552 7.66 -53.71 13.73
C LEU A 552 7.74 -53.57 12.21
N THR A 553 6.61 -53.33 11.55
CA THR A 553 6.56 -53.16 10.09
C THR A 553 7.32 -51.92 9.65
N VAL A 554 7.09 -50.79 10.31
CA VAL A 554 7.79 -49.54 10.02
C VAL A 554 9.29 -49.66 10.27
N ILE A 555 9.68 -50.21 11.43
CA ILE A 555 11.09 -50.35 11.81
C ILE A 555 11.82 -51.25 10.81
N LYS A 556 11.19 -52.35 10.40
CA LYS A 556 11.76 -53.29 9.43
C LYS A 556 11.89 -52.67 8.03
N ASN A 557 10.86 -51.97 7.55
CA ASN A 557 10.77 -51.56 6.15
C ASN A 557 11.42 -50.20 5.87
N ALA A 558 11.30 -49.25 6.79
CA ALA A 558 11.79 -47.88 6.62
C ALA A 558 13.10 -47.62 7.39
N GLN A 559 13.48 -48.51 8.31
CA GLN A 559 14.69 -48.38 9.14
C GLN A 559 14.87 -46.96 9.73
N PRO A 560 13.84 -46.40 10.40
CA PRO A 560 13.90 -45.04 10.92
C PRO A 560 14.88 -44.92 12.08
N GLU A 561 15.43 -43.73 12.26
CA GLU A 561 16.24 -43.38 13.44
C GLU A 561 15.37 -43.12 14.67
N LEU A 562 14.10 -42.76 14.47
CA LEU A 562 13.13 -42.46 15.51
C LEU A 562 11.70 -42.67 14.99
N VAL A 563 10.79 -43.19 15.82
CA VAL A 563 9.38 -43.33 15.47
C VAL A 563 8.54 -42.37 16.31
N GLY A 564 7.72 -41.56 15.65
CA GLY A 564 6.72 -40.71 16.29
C GLY A 564 5.36 -41.39 16.28
N LEU A 565 4.85 -41.78 17.45
CA LEU A 565 3.55 -42.44 17.57
C LEU A 565 2.48 -41.44 18.01
N PHE A 566 1.46 -41.24 17.18
CA PHE A 566 0.39 -40.27 17.43
C PHE A 566 -0.96 -40.96 17.48
N THR A 567 -1.80 -40.61 18.43
CA THR A 567 -3.19 -41.11 18.46
C THR A 567 -4.07 -40.33 17.47
N THR A 568 -5.22 -40.90 17.13
CA THR A 568 -6.25 -40.24 16.32
C THR A 568 -7.51 -40.06 17.16
N GLY A 569 -8.51 -39.34 16.64
CA GLY A 569 -9.78 -39.18 17.35
C GLY A 569 -10.42 -40.51 17.77
N LEU A 570 -10.22 -41.59 17.02
CA LEU A 570 -10.74 -42.92 17.35
C LEU A 570 -10.09 -43.50 18.62
N THR A 571 -8.77 -43.52 18.66
CA THR A 571 -7.99 -44.18 19.73
C THR A 571 -8.02 -43.37 21.02
N GLU A 572 -8.07 -42.04 20.91
CA GLU A 572 -8.34 -41.14 22.05
C GLU A 572 -9.74 -41.34 22.64
N THR A 573 -10.76 -41.52 21.78
CA THR A 573 -12.14 -41.75 22.26
C THR A 573 -12.28 -43.11 22.94
N ARG A 574 -11.58 -44.13 22.44
CA ARG A 574 -11.55 -45.45 23.08
C ARG A 574 -10.85 -45.41 24.45
N GLY A 575 -9.86 -44.53 24.58
CA GLY A 575 -9.02 -44.42 25.77
C GLY A 575 -7.91 -45.47 25.81
N ASP A 576 -7.24 -45.69 24.68
CA ASP A 576 -6.09 -46.61 24.61
C ASP A 576 -5.00 -46.20 25.61
N ASP A 577 -4.57 -47.13 26.48
CA ASP A 577 -3.44 -46.92 27.39
C ASP A 577 -2.12 -47.06 26.63
N MET A 578 -1.78 -46.02 25.88
CA MET A 578 -0.57 -46.00 25.05
C MET A 578 0.72 -46.20 25.85
N GLN A 579 0.75 -45.78 27.12
CA GLN A 579 1.90 -46.01 28.00
C GLN A 579 2.01 -47.49 28.40
N GLY A 580 0.89 -48.13 28.72
CA GLY A 580 0.81 -49.59 28.90
C GLY A 580 1.27 -50.34 27.67
N ILE A 581 0.67 -50.06 26.52
CA ILE A 581 0.96 -50.69 25.23
C ILE A 581 2.44 -50.58 24.89
N LEU A 582 3.03 -49.40 25.01
CA LEU A 582 4.46 -49.22 24.71
C LEU A 582 5.36 -49.97 25.70
N ARG A 583 5.02 -50.05 26.98
CA ARG A 583 5.79 -50.86 27.95
C ARG A 583 5.75 -52.35 27.59
N ASP A 584 4.58 -52.85 27.22
CA ASP A 584 4.39 -54.23 26.81
C ASP A 584 5.13 -54.54 25.51
N PHE A 585 5.11 -53.60 24.54
CA PHE A 585 5.90 -53.68 23.31
C PHE A 585 7.39 -53.82 23.58
N HIS A 586 7.99 -52.93 24.39
CA HIS A 586 9.42 -52.99 24.69
C HIS A 586 9.80 -54.25 25.49
N THR A 587 8.88 -54.76 26.31
CA THR A 587 9.08 -56.03 27.05
C THR A 587 9.05 -57.23 26.09
N ALA A 588 8.15 -57.22 25.11
CA ALA A 588 8.03 -58.27 24.10
C ALA A 588 9.15 -58.24 23.05
N HIS A 589 9.70 -57.05 22.76
CA HIS A 589 10.68 -56.80 21.71
C HIS A 589 11.93 -56.05 22.22
N PRO A 590 12.72 -56.65 23.14
CA PRO A 590 13.91 -56.00 23.71
C PRO A 590 15.02 -55.74 22.67
N GLU A 591 14.95 -56.38 21.49
CA GLU A 591 15.84 -56.14 20.36
C GLU A 591 15.61 -54.79 19.66
N VAL A 592 14.45 -54.17 19.85
CA VAL A 592 14.12 -52.87 19.25
C VAL A 592 14.77 -51.75 20.06
N THR A 593 15.77 -51.10 19.46
CA THR A 593 16.52 -49.98 20.08
C THR A 593 16.15 -48.61 19.55
N VAL A 594 15.33 -48.54 18.49
CA VAL A 594 14.86 -47.29 17.89
C VAL A 594 13.96 -46.56 18.91
N PRO A 595 14.24 -45.29 19.26
CA PRO A 595 13.38 -44.52 20.15
C PRO A 595 11.96 -44.36 19.59
N ILE A 596 10.96 -44.63 20.44
CA ILE A 596 9.55 -44.41 20.14
C ILE A 596 9.04 -43.26 21.01
N VAL A 597 8.74 -42.12 20.39
CA VAL A 597 8.21 -40.94 21.08
C VAL A 597 6.70 -40.87 20.85
N PHE A 598 5.94 -40.94 21.93
CA PHE A 598 4.48 -40.88 21.89
C PHE A 598 3.97 -39.46 22.16
N ALA A 599 3.03 -38.99 21.35
CA ALA A 599 2.24 -37.79 21.62
C ALA A 599 0.74 -38.08 21.50
N SER A 600 -0.02 -37.70 22.53
CA SER A 600 -1.48 -37.76 22.52
C SER A 600 -2.04 -36.59 21.71
N THR A 601 -2.83 -36.91 20.68
CA THR A 601 -3.33 -35.94 19.69
C THR A 601 -4.82 -36.10 19.39
N PRO A 602 -5.72 -35.77 20.32
CA PRO A 602 -7.16 -35.84 20.10
C PRO A 602 -7.66 -34.81 19.07
N ASP A 603 -8.30 -35.30 18.01
CA ASP A 603 -8.86 -34.47 16.92
C ASP A 603 -9.95 -33.48 17.40
N TYR A 604 -10.67 -33.82 18.46
CA TYR A 604 -11.77 -33.03 19.02
C TYR A 604 -11.31 -31.91 19.97
N LYS A 605 -10.00 -31.78 20.24
CA LYS A 605 -9.41 -30.72 21.07
C LYS A 605 -8.42 -29.89 20.26
N GLY A 606 -8.26 -28.60 20.58
CA GLY A 606 -7.23 -27.74 19.97
C GLY A 606 -7.30 -27.61 18.45
N SER A 607 -6.16 -27.40 17.80
CA SER A 607 -5.95 -27.33 16.34
C SER A 607 -4.64 -28.01 15.90
N LEU A 608 -4.19 -27.78 14.66
CA LEU A 608 -2.88 -28.24 14.18
C LEU A 608 -1.74 -27.70 15.03
N GLU A 609 -1.82 -26.44 15.47
CA GLU A 609 -0.80 -25.81 16.33
C GLU A 609 -0.64 -26.56 17.66
N ASP A 610 -1.74 -26.93 18.30
CA ASP A 610 -1.71 -27.69 19.56
C ASP A 610 -1.04 -29.06 19.38
N GLY A 611 -1.40 -29.79 18.31
CA GLY A 611 -0.81 -31.10 18.02
C GLY A 611 0.69 -31.02 17.72
N PHE A 612 1.09 -29.98 16.99
CA PHE A 612 2.50 -29.67 16.75
C PHE A 612 3.23 -29.41 18.07
N ALA A 613 2.69 -28.55 18.94
CA ALA A 613 3.28 -28.24 20.24
C ALA A 613 3.40 -29.46 21.15
N ARG A 614 2.37 -30.32 21.21
CA ARG A 614 2.43 -31.58 21.97
C ARG A 614 3.51 -32.53 21.46
N ALA A 615 3.70 -32.61 20.14
CA ALA A 615 4.77 -33.41 19.57
C ALA A 615 6.16 -32.89 19.97
N VAL A 616 6.37 -31.57 19.90
CA VAL A 616 7.64 -30.96 20.33
C VAL A 616 7.88 -31.18 21.82
N GLU A 617 6.87 -30.99 22.67
CA GLU A 617 6.95 -31.28 24.11
C GLU A 617 7.35 -32.73 24.38
N SER A 618 6.75 -33.67 23.66
CA SER A 618 7.06 -35.10 23.80
C SER A 618 8.49 -35.41 23.37
N LEU A 619 8.99 -34.78 22.29
CA LEU A 619 10.37 -34.91 21.84
C LEU A 619 11.36 -34.39 22.88
N VAL A 620 11.16 -33.18 23.40
CA VAL A 620 12.08 -32.55 24.37
C VAL A 620 11.98 -33.15 25.77
N GLN A 621 10.90 -33.87 26.06
CA GLN A 621 10.76 -34.63 27.29
C GLN A 621 11.48 -35.99 27.21
N ALA A 622 11.42 -36.66 26.05
CA ALA A 622 11.85 -38.06 25.93
C ALA A 622 13.31 -38.26 25.53
N ILE A 623 13.87 -37.38 24.70
CA ILE A 623 15.16 -37.62 24.02
C ILE A 623 16.37 -36.88 24.64
N PRO A 624 16.26 -35.62 25.10
CA PRO A 624 17.42 -34.87 25.55
C PRO A 624 18.19 -35.54 26.69
N GLU A 625 19.52 -35.40 26.68
CA GLU A 625 20.43 -35.99 27.66
C GLU A 625 21.22 -34.89 28.39
N PRO A 626 21.49 -35.05 29.70
CA PRO A 626 22.30 -34.09 30.44
C PRO A 626 23.74 -34.05 29.88
N GLY A 627 24.41 -32.92 30.07
CA GLY A 627 25.81 -32.76 29.68
C GLY A 627 26.34 -31.37 30.02
N GLU A 628 27.60 -31.12 29.67
CA GLU A 628 28.21 -29.80 29.85
C GLU A 628 27.56 -28.76 28.93
N VAL A 629 27.23 -27.60 29.48
CA VAL A 629 26.63 -26.49 28.72
C VAL A 629 27.65 -25.97 27.70
N ASN A 630 27.24 -25.93 26.43
CA ASN A 630 28.01 -25.32 25.36
C ASN A 630 27.64 -23.82 25.26
N PRO A 631 28.58 -22.89 25.57
CA PRO A 631 28.29 -21.46 25.61
C PRO A 631 27.96 -20.85 24.24
N ARG A 632 28.25 -21.57 23.14
CA ARG A 632 27.92 -21.12 21.77
C ARG A 632 26.65 -21.76 21.22
N GLN A 633 26.09 -22.76 21.89
CA GLN A 633 24.92 -23.48 21.40
C GLN A 633 23.62 -22.87 21.92
N VAL A 634 22.65 -22.66 21.04
CA VAL A 634 21.30 -22.20 21.41
C VAL A 634 20.25 -23.12 20.81
N THR A 635 19.19 -23.42 21.57
CA THR A 635 18.07 -24.21 21.07
C THR A 635 16.98 -23.27 20.57
N LEU A 636 16.47 -23.50 19.35
CA LEU A 636 15.32 -22.79 18.79
C LEU A 636 14.13 -23.75 18.73
N LEU A 637 13.11 -23.51 19.55
CA LEU A 637 11.85 -24.27 19.49
C LEU A 637 10.93 -23.57 18.50
N ALA A 638 10.79 -24.11 17.29
CA ALA A 638 10.01 -23.49 16.21
C ALA A 638 8.55 -23.95 16.28
N SER A 639 7.59 -23.02 16.33
CA SER A 639 6.16 -23.35 16.25
C SER A 639 5.70 -23.67 14.83
N ALA A 640 4.46 -24.17 14.72
CA ALA A 640 3.78 -24.42 13.44
C ALA A 640 3.53 -23.15 12.61
N ALA A 641 3.74 -21.95 13.17
CA ALA A 641 3.61 -20.69 12.45
C ALA A 641 4.72 -20.47 11.41
N TRP A 642 5.86 -21.15 11.56
CA TRP A 642 7.07 -20.89 10.78
C TRP A 642 7.33 -22.01 9.76
N GLY A 643 7.37 -21.63 8.48
CA GLY A 643 7.66 -22.56 7.40
C GLY A 643 9.15 -22.88 7.26
N PRO A 644 9.54 -23.76 6.32
CA PRO A 644 10.94 -24.14 6.11
C PRO A 644 11.84 -22.93 5.81
N GLY A 645 11.40 -22.01 4.96
CA GLY A 645 12.14 -20.78 4.64
C GLY A 645 12.25 -19.78 5.80
N ASP A 646 11.28 -19.78 6.72
CA ASP A 646 11.36 -19.00 7.97
C ASP A 646 12.42 -19.57 8.91
N VAL A 647 12.40 -20.89 9.11
CA VAL A 647 13.37 -21.59 9.94
C VAL A 647 14.78 -21.42 9.38
N ALA A 648 14.96 -21.48 8.06
CA ALA A 648 16.23 -21.23 7.40
C ALA A 648 16.79 -19.82 7.71
N GLU A 649 15.96 -18.78 7.61
CA GLU A 649 16.36 -17.40 7.94
C GLU A 649 16.75 -17.27 9.42
N LEU A 650 15.99 -17.90 10.32
CA LEU A 650 16.28 -17.85 11.76
C LEU A 650 17.63 -18.51 12.09
N LYS A 651 17.94 -19.65 11.46
CA LYS A 651 19.25 -20.30 11.58
C LYS A 651 20.37 -19.37 11.10
N GLU A 652 20.22 -18.79 9.91
CA GLU A 652 21.21 -17.86 9.34
C GLU A 652 21.42 -16.64 10.26
N ILE A 653 20.34 -16.09 10.83
CA ILE A 653 20.43 -14.98 11.79
C ILE A 653 21.25 -15.39 13.01
N VAL A 654 20.95 -16.54 13.62
CA VAL A 654 21.65 -17.00 14.82
C VAL A 654 23.13 -17.29 14.54
N GLU A 655 23.43 -17.97 13.44
CA GLU A 655 24.80 -18.27 13.01
C GLU A 655 25.63 -17.01 12.76
N ALA A 656 25.01 -15.92 12.29
CA ALA A 656 25.69 -14.65 12.09
C ALA A 656 26.21 -14.00 13.38
N PHE A 657 25.73 -14.43 14.56
CA PHE A 657 26.28 -14.05 15.87
C PHE A 657 27.38 -15.00 16.37
N GLY A 658 27.79 -15.99 15.56
CA GLY A 658 28.76 -17.01 15.94
C GLY A 658 28.22 -18.06 16.91
N LEU A 659 26.89 -18.17 16.99
CA LEU A 659 26.18 -19.19 17.76
C LEU A 659 25.89 -20.40 16.86
N THR A 660 25.68 -21.56 17.47
CA THR A 660 25.29 -22.81 16.81
C THR A 660 23.82 -23.09 17.16
N PRO A 661 22.89 -22.88 16.22
CA PRO A 661 21.47 -23.18 16.47
C PRO A 661 21.23 -24.69 16.39
N ILE A 662 20.50 -25.23 17.38
CA ILE A 662 19.78 -26.49 17.24
C ILE A 662 18.30 -26.16 17.17
N VAL A 663 17.69 -26.33 16.00
CA VAL A 663 16.25 -26.10 15.83
C VAL A 663 15.49 -27.38 16.15
N VAL A 664 14.38 -27.28 16.88
CA VAL A 664 13.45 -28.40 17.13
C VAL A 664 12.01 -27.94 16.90
N PRO A 665 11.28 -28.50 15.93
CA PRO A 665 11.78 -29.35 14.83
C PRO A 665 12.32 -28.48 13.69
N ASP A 666 13.32 -28.98 12.94
CA ASP A 666 13.90 -28.25 11.82
C ASP A 666 13.26 -28.64 10.49
N LEU A 667 12.32 -27.82 10.00
CA LEU A 667 11.72 -28.03 8.68
C LEU A 667 12.59 -27.52 7.52
N SER A 668 13.61 -26.68 7.80
CA SER A 668 14.34 -25.91 6.79
C SER A 668 15.18 -26.73 5.82
N THR A 669 15.47 -27.98 6.18
CA THR A 669 16.25 -28.91 5.36
C THR A 669 15.51 -30.19 5.06
N SER A 670 14.31 -30.39 5.62
CA SER A 670 13.50 -31.59 5.38
C SER A 670 12.32 -31.36 4.43
N LEU A 671 11.85 -30.12 4.29
CA LEU A 671 10.70 -29.74 3.44
C LEU A 671 10.98 -28.51 2.57
N ASP A 672 12.24 -28.30 2.18
CA ASP A 672 12.69 -27.17 1.36
C ASP A 672 12.77 -27.46 -0.15
N GLY A 673 12.49 -28.69 -0.57
CA GLY A 673 12.50 -29.09 -1.98
C GLY A 673 13.86 -29.35 -2.59
N HIS A 674 14.87 -29.63 -1.77
CA HIS A 674 16.17 -30.08 -2.28
C HIS A 674 16.08 -31.47 -2.95
N LEU A 675 16.94 -31.68 -3.94
CA LEU A 675 17.16 -33.00 -4.51
C LEU A 675 18.29 -33.68 -3.74
N ASP A 676 18.00 -34.84 -3.18
CA ASP A 676 18.99 -35.66 -2.48
C ASP A 676 19.80 -36.50 -3.49
N ASP A 677 21.04 -36.83 -3.13
CA ASP A 677 21.92 -37.72 -3.90
C ASP A 677 21.48 -39.19 -3.77
N ALA A 678 20.66 -39.51 -2.77
CA ALA A 678 20.10 -40.85 -2.56
C ALA A 678 18.86 -41.10 -3.45
N ASP A 679 18.89 -42.16 -4.27
CA ASP A 679 17.84 -42.47 -5.27
C ASP A 679 16.45 -42.72 -4.66
N HIS A 680 16.35 -43.14 -3.38
CA HIS A 680 15.07 -43.47 -2.71
C HIS A 680 15.15 -43.24 -1.20
N TYR A 681 14.43 -42.27 -0.66
CA TYR A 681 14.27 -42.06 0.78
C TYR A 681 12.85 -42.44 1.26
N THR A 682 12.78 -43.12 2.40
CA THR A 682 11.50 -43.53 3.04
C THR A 682 11.22 -42.77 4.34
N THR A 683 12.15 -41.92 4.75
CA THR A 683 12.13 -41.03 5.93
C THR A 683 12.69 -39.65 5.51
N PRO A 684 12.46 -38.58 6.31
CA PRO A 684 13.05 -37.28 6.04
C PRO A 684 14.59 -37.35 6.06
N THR A 685 15.24 -36.80 5.03
CA THR A 685 16.71 -36.85 4.87
C THR A 685 17.44 -35.65 5.49
N GLY A 686 16.72 -34.55 5.73
CA GLY A 686 17.17 -33.44 6.57
C GLY A 686 16.35 -33.30 7.86
N GLY A 687 16.58 -32.21 8.57
CA GLY A 687 15.93 -31.86 9.84
C GLY A 687 16.85 -32.00 11.05
N THR A 688 16.27 -31.93 12.26
CA THR A 688 17.01 -32.09 13.52
C THR A 688 17.51 -33.53 13.63
N THR A 689 18.81 -33.73 13.76
CA THR A 689 19.37 -35.07 13.97
C THR A 689 19.08 -35.57 15.38
N LEU A 690 19.08 -36.89 15.58
CA LEU A 690 18.94 -37.48 16.91
C LEU A 690 20.09 -37.07 17.85
N ALA A 691 21.29 -36.83 17.30
CA ALA A 691 22.45 -36.34 18.06
C ALA A 691 22.24 -34.90 18.56
N GLU A 692 21.71 -34.02 17.72
CA GLU A 692 21.35 -32.66 18.10
C GLU A 692 20.19 -32.63 19.10
N LEU A 693 19.16 -33.47 18.89
CA LEU A 693 18.02 -33.55 19.79
C LEU A 693 18.44 -34.04 21.19
N ARG A 694 19.38 -34.98 21.30
CA ARG A 694 20.01 -35.36 22.58
C ARG A 694 20.78 -34.20 23.21
N ALA A 695 21.38 -33.34 22.41
CA ALA A 695 22.24 -32.25 22.88
C ALA A 695 21.49 -30.96 23.28
N VAL A 696 20.19 -30.84 23.07
CA VAL A 696 19.45 -29.58 23.37
C VAL A 696 19.50 -29.17 24.83
N GLY A 697 19.58 -30.12 25.76
CA GLY A 697 19.77 -29.85 27.20
C GLY A 697 21.11 -29.21 27.54
N ARG A 698 22.03 -29.13 26.57
CA ARG A 698 23.38 -28.55 26.70
C ARG A 698 23.47 -27.13 26.14
N SER A 699 22.37 -26.58 25.62
CA SER A 699 22.35 -25.20 25.11
C SER A 699 22.48 -24.17 26.22
N THR A 700 23.13 -23.04 25.94
CA THR A 700 23.23 -21.91 26.88
C THR A 700 21.89 -21.17 27.04
N LEU A 701 21.03 -21.24 26.03
CA LEU A 701 19.71 -20.60 26.01
C LEU A 701 18.75 -21.37 25.12
N THR A 702 17.48 -21.45 25.53
CA THR A 702 16.36 -21.92 24.71
C THR A 702 15.49 -20.73 24.27
N LEU A 703 15.25 -20.61 22.97
CA LEU A 703 14.37 -19.60 22.37
C LEU A 703 13.09 -20.28 21.90
N ALA A 704 11.96 -19.99 22.55
CA ALA A 704 10.63 -20.41 22.10
C ALA A 704 10.11 -19.42 21.05
N LEU A 705 9.91 -19.90 19.83
CA LEU A 705 9.50 -19.09 18.68
C LEU A 705 8.01 -19.34 18.40
N GLY A 706 7.14 -18.60 19.08
CA GLY A 706 5.70 -18.82 19.16
C GLY A 706 5.26 -19.11 20.60
N GLY A 707 4.08 -18.63 20.99
CA GLY A 707 3.55 -18.83 22.33
C GLY A 707 3.19 -20.30 22.59
N SER A 708 2.88 -21.07 21.54
CA SER A 708 2.64 -22.51 21.65
C SER A 708 3.88 -23.30 22.11
N MET A 709 5.09 -22.76 21.94
CA MET A 709 6.35 -23.42 22.31
C MET A 709 6.78 -23.21 23.76
N THR A 710 6.08 -22.36 24.53
CA THR A 710 6.44 -22.08 25.93
C THR A 710 6.40 -23.34 26.81
N GLY A 711 5.50 -24.29 26.55
CA GLY A 711 5.44 -25.56 27.27
C GLY A 711 6.71 -26.40 27.08
N ALA A 712 7.16 -26.57 25.84
CA ALA A 712 8.39 -27.29 25.53
C ALA A 712 9.63 -26.59 26.12
N ALA A 713 9.66 -25.25 26.11
CA ALA A 713 10.74 -24.51 26.74
C ALA A 713 10.78 -24.71 28.26
N GLN A 714 9.62 -24.77 28.91
CA GLN A 714 9.51 -25.04 30.34
C GLN A 714 10.03 -26.44 30.70
N ILE A 715 9.70 -27.45 29.88
CA ILE A 715 10.22 -28.82 30.07
C ILE A 715 11.75 -28.84 30.05
N LEU A 716 12.38 -28.14 29.10
CA LEU A 716 13.85 -28.05 29.04
C LEU A 716 14.44 -27.27 30.23
N SER A 717 13.76 -26.21 30.66
CA SER A 717 14.20 -25.42 31.82
C SER A 717 14.14 -26.23 33.12
N ASP A 718 13.04 -26.95 33.34
CA ASP A 718 12.85 -27.78 34.53
C ASP A 718 13.75 -29.02 34.53
N GLY A 719 13.96 -29.63 33.36
CA GLY A 719 14.76 -30.85 33.21
C GLY A 719 16.27 -30.62 33.23
N PHE A 720 16.76 -29.51 32.67
CA PHE A 720 18.19 -29.27 32.43
C PHE A 720 18.72 -27.95 33.02
N GLY A 721 17.86 -27.09 33.55
CA GLY A 721 18.25 -25.78 34.08
C GLY A 721 18.57 -24.74 33.01
N THR A 722 18.22 -25.01 31.75
CA THR A 722 18.46 -24.10 30.63
C THR A 722 17.52 -22.89 30.71
N PRO A 723 18.03 -21.64 30.72
CA PRO A 723 17.18 -20.46 30.65
C PRO A 723 16.36 -20.44 29.35
N ALA A 724 15.16 -19.87 29.41
CA ALA A 724 14.26 -19.77 28.25
C ALA A 724 13.74 -18.35 28.01
N VAL A 725 13.63 -17.95 26.75
CA VAL A 725 13.00 -16.70 26.32
C VAL A 725 11.97 -17.02 25.23
N THR A 726 10.75 -16.49 25.36
CA THR A 726 9.69 -16.66 24.36
C THR A 726 9.56 -15.42 23.48
N PHE A 727 9.52 -15.63 22.17
CA PHE A 727 9.23 -14.64 21.14
C PHE A 727 7.89 -14.98 20.47
N THR A 728 6.86 -14.18 20.73
CA THR A 728 5.55 -14.33 20.06
C THR A 728 5.49 -13.59 18.70
N GLN A 729 6.49 -12.77 18.41
CA GLN A 729 6.60 -11.97 17.19
C GLN A 729 8.01 -12.08 16.62
N LEU A 730 8.11 -12.29 15.31
CA LEU A 730 9.35 -12.37 14.54
C LEU A 730 9.29 -11.59 13.22
N THR A 731 8.18 -10.88 12.98
CA THR A 731 7.97 -9.98 11.84
C THR A 731 7.74 -8.56 12.35
N GLY A 732 8.26 -7.56 11.65
CA GLY A 732 8.19 -6.15 12.05
C GLY A 732 9.48 -5.63 12.68
N LEU A 733 9.62 -4.31 12.70
CA LEU A 733 10.87 -3.65 13.11
C LEU A 733 11.22 -3.92 14.58
N ALA A 734 10.27 -3.65 15.50
CA ALA A 734 10.46 -3.85 16.94
C ALA A 734 10.75 -5.31 17.33
N ALA A 735 9.97 -6.24 16.77
CA ALA A 735 10.06 -7.66 17.08
C ALA A 735 11.43 -8.24 16.69
N VAL A 736 11.88 -7.92 15.47
CA VAL A 736 13.19 -8.35 14.98
C VAL A 736 14.32 -7.62 15.72
N ASP A 737 14.14 -6.34 16.07
CA ASP A 737 15.09 -5.59 16.91
C ASP A 737 15.33 -6.32 18.25
N GLN A 738 14.26 -6.77 18.91
CA GLN A 738 14.32 -7.49 20.19
C GLN A 738 14.99 -8.86 20.06
N PHE A 739 14.69 -9.60 18.99
CA PHE A 739 15.32 -10.89 18.71
C PHE A 739 16.84 -10.75 18.51
N LEU A 740 17.26 -9.82 17.65
CA LEU A 740 18.68 -9.54 17.41
C LEU A 740 19.42 -9.01 18.64
N HIS A 741 18.74 -8.19 19.46
CA HIS A 741 19.32 -7.72 20.72
C HIS A 741 19.58 -8.87 21.69
N THR A 742 18.63 -9.80 21.81
CA THR A 742 18.79 -10.98 22.67
C THR A 742 19.96 -11.85 22.20
N LEU A 743 20.08 -12.07 20.88
CA LEU A 743 21.23 -12.81 20.33
C LEU A 743 22.56 -12.09 20.56
N ALA A 744 22.59 -10.75 20.48
CA ALA A 744 23.78 -9.96 20.81
C ALA A 744 24.18 -10.11 22.29
N GLN A 745 23.20 -10.14 23.20
CA GLN A 745 23.44 -10.33 24.64
C GLN A 745 23.99 -11.72 24.94
N VAL A 746 23.45 -12.75 24.30
CA VAL A 746 23.85 -14.15 24.52
C VAL A 746 25.22 -14.44 23.93
N SER A 747 25.48 -13.98 22.71
CA SER A 747 26.75 -14.20 22.02
C SER A 747 27.89 -13.30 22.51
N GLY A 748 27.57 -12.16 23.14
CA GLY A 748 28.51 -11.07 23.40
C GLY A 748 29.00 -10.37 22.12
N GLN A 749 28.44 -10.69 20.95
CA GLN A 749 28.80 -10.09 19.67
C GLN A 749 27.90 -8.89 19.35
N PRO A 750 28.44 -7.84 18.72
CA PRO A 750 27.61 -6.76 18.23
C PRO A 750 26.68 -7.26 17.11
N VAL A 751 25.47 -6.70 17.01
CA VAL A 751 24.56 -7.00 15.89
C VAL A 751 25.28 -6.83 14.54
N PRO A 752 25.33 -7.86 13.67
CA PRO A 752 26.09 -7.81 12.43
C PRO A 752 25.70 -6.65 11.49
N ALA A 753 26.67 -6.16 10.71
CA ALA A 753 26.48 -5.02 9.81
C ALA A 753 25.38 -5.27 8.76
N LYS A 754 25.23 -6.52 8.30
CA LYS A 754 24.15 -6.97 7.40
C LYS A 754 22.77 -6.59 7.96
N TYR A 755 22.47 -6.98 9.20
CA TYR A 755 21.18 -6.73 9.84
C TYR A 755 20.98 -5.26 10.21
N ARG A 756 22.04 -4.52 10.58
CA ARG A 756 21.95 -3.06 10.77
C ARG A 756 21.56 -2.34 9.47
N ARG A 757 22.05 -2.81 8.32
CA ARG A 757 21.66 -2.29 7.00
C ARG A 757 20.21 -2.66 6.67
N GLN A 758 19.84 -3.93 6.84
CA GLN A 758 18.47 -4.39 6.61
C GLN A 758 17.44 -3.67 7.50
N ARG A 759 17.76 -3.42 8.78
CA ARG A 759 16.92 -2.60 9.67
C ARG A 759 16.60 -1.23 9.05
N ARG A 760 17.61 -0.55 8.48
CA ARG A 760 17.40 0.75 7.82
C ARG A 760 16.57 0.61 6.54
N GLN A 761 16.72 -0.49 5.82
CA GLN A 761 15.87 -0.79 4.65
C GLN A 761 14.41 -1.03 5.08
N VAL A 762 14.16 -1.73 6.18
CA VAL A 762 12.80 -1.91 6.73
C VAL A 762 12.21 -0.56 7.13
N GLN A 763 12.97 0.28 7.85
CA GLN A 763 12.51 1.63 8.19
C GLN A 763 12.12 2.43 6.95
N ASP A 764 12.91 2.33 5.88
CA ASP A 764 12.64 2.98 4.62
C ASP A 764 11.38 2.42 3.93
N ALA A 765 11.26 1.09 3.85
CA ALA A 765 10.11 0.43 3.27
C ALA A 765 8.82 0.74 4.04
N MET A 766 8.85 0.82 5.37
CA MET A 766 7.71 1.26 6.16
C MET A 766 7.30 2.69 5.79
N LEU A 767 8.25 3.60 5.59
CA LEU A 767 7.97 4.97 5.15
C LEU A 767 7.44 5.05 3.72
N ASP A 768 7.93 4.21 2.81
CA ASP A 768 7.46 4.22 1.42
C ASP A 768 6.06 3.59 1.30
N THR A 769 5.77 2.56 2.12
CA THR A 769 4.52 1.78 2.01
C THR A 769 3.38 2.29 2.91
N HIS A 770 3.63 3.07 3.97
CA HIS A 770 2.57 3.43 4.92
C HIS A 770 1.36 4.14 4.30
N PHE A 771 1.52 4.85 3.17
CA PHE A 771 0.41 5.46 2.43
C PHE A 771 -0.62 4.44 1.93
N PHE A 772 -0.19 3.20 1.71
CA PHE A 772 -1.04 2.12 1.21
C PHE A 772 -1.60 1.25 2.32
N PHE A 773 -0.97 1.21 3.51
CA PHE A 773 -1.47 0.49 4.68
C PHE A 773 -2.42 1.34 5.54
N GLY A 774 -2.16 2.64 5.63
CA GLY A 774 -2.95 3.55 6.46
C GLY A 774 -4.43 3.50 6.11
N ARG A 775 -5.28 3.40 7.14
CA ARG A 775 -6.74 3.31 7.04
C ARG A 775 -7.29 2.07 6.31
N LYS A 776 -6.44 1.13 5.88
CA LYS A 776 -6.93 -0.12 5.28
C LYS A 776 -7.45 -1.05 6.35
N LYS A 777 -8.64 -1.59 6.13
CA LYS A 777 -9.26 -2.60 6.96
C LYS A 777 -8.80 -3.97 6.52
N VAL A 778 -8.22 -4.73 7.45
CA VAL A 778 -7.71 -6.07 7.17
C VAL A 778 -8.49 -7.10 7.98
N ALA A 779 -8.92 -8.16 7.31
CA ALA A 779 -9.51 -9.34 7.94
C ALA A 779 -8.48 -10.48 7.98
N ILE A 780 -8.24 -11.06 9.14
CA ILE A 780 -7.23 -12.11 9.34
C ILE A 780 -7.88 -13.41 9.85
N ALA A 781 -7.49 -14.55 9.28
CA ALA A 781 -7.94 -15.87 9.73
C ALA A 781 -6.79 -16.88 9.75
N LEU A 782 -6.22 -17.17 10.93
CA LEU A 782 -4.94 -17.91 11.06
C LEU A 782 -4.90 -18.76 12.34
N GLU A 783 -3.95 -19.69 12.43
CA GLU A 783 -3.59 -20.37 13.69
C GLU A 783 -3.07 -19.33 14.74
N PRO A 784 -3.22 -19.58 16.04
CA PRO A 784 -3.04 -18.56 17.07
C PRO A 784 -1.69 -17.82 17.07
N ASP A 785 -0.56 -18.54 17.00
CA ASP A 785 0.77 -17.91 17.02
C ASP A 785 0.97 -17.00 15.80
N LEU A 786 0.60 -17.48 14.61
CA LEU A 786 0.75 -16.72 13.38
C LEU A 786 -0.19 -15.51 13.34
N LEU A 787 -1.42 -15.68 13.83
CA LEU A 787 -2.40 -14.59 13.94
C LEU A 787 -1.86 -13.45 14.81
N HIS A 788 -1.25 -13.77 15.94
CA HIS A 788 -0.67 -12.76 16.84
C HIS A 788 0.50 -12.02 16.21
N ASN A 789 1.41 -12.74 15.55
CA ASN A 789 2.53 -12.13 14.82
C ASN A 789 2.04 -11.16 13.73
N VAL A 790 1.10 -11.61 12.89
CA VAL A 790 0.57 -10.80 11.78
C VAL A 790 -0.22 -9.61 12.30
N ALA A 791 -1.04 -9.77 13.34
CA ALA A 791 -1.85 -8.70 13.91
C ALA A 791 -0.99 -7.54 14.42
N TRP A 792 0.06 -7.84 15.21
CA TRP A 792 0.97 -6.81 15.71
C TRP A 792 1.81 -6.17 14.61
N TRP A 793 2.22 -6.95 13.61
CA TRP A 793 2.92 -6.39 12.46
C TRP A 793 2.04 -5.42 11.68
N LEU A 794 0.80 -5.78 11.33
CA LEU A 794 -0.15 -4.89 10.66
C LEU A 794 -0.47 -3.64 11.48
N HIS A 795 -0.64 -3.80 12.79
CA HIS A 795 -0.81 -2.66 13.68
C HIS A 795 0.38 -1.70 13.60
N SER A 796 1.61 -2.21 13.53
CA SER A 796 2.81 -1.37 13.42
C SER A 796 2.93 -0.61 12.08
N THR A 797 2.23 -1.05 11.02
CA THR A 797 2.21 -0.39 9.71
C THR A 797 1.08 0.63 9.53
N GLY A 798 0.15 0.71 10.48
CA GLY A 798 -1.00 1.63 10.45
C GLY A 798 -2.28 1.02 9.86
N ALA A 799 -2.29 -0.29 9.56
CA ALA A 799 -3.51 -0.97 9.13
C ALA A 799 -4.48 -1.20 10.30
N GLU A 800 -5.78 -1.10 10.03
CA GLU A 800 -6.84 -1.38 10.99
C GLU A 800 -7.27 -2.85 10.86
N ILE A 801 -7.19 -3.61 11.96
CA ILE A 801 -7.69 -4.99 11.95
C ILE A 801 -9.20 -4.94 12.19
N GLN A 802 -9.98 -5.19 11.13
CA GLN A 802 -11.44 -5.21 11.21
C GLN A 802 -11.94 -6.46 11.94
N VAL A 803 -11.36 -7.62 11.63
CA VAL A 803 -11.74 -8.89 12.24
C VAL A 803 -10.54 -9.84 12.32
N ALA A 804 -10.47 -10.57 13.43
CA ALA A 804 -9.54 -11.67 13.63
C ALA A 804 -10.30 -12.96 13.97
N VAL A 805 -10.11 -14.00 13.15
CA VAL A 805 -10.67 -15.34 13.34
C VAL A 805 -9.53 -16.34 13.55
N THR A 806 -9.67 -17.28 14.48
CA THR A 806 -8.66 -18.30 14.74
C THR A 806 -9.24 -19.68 14.97
N ALA A 807 -8.41 -20.70 14.76
CA ALA A 807 -8.81 -22.10 14.81
C ALA A 807 -9.06 -22.64 16.23
N ALA A 808 -8.34 -22.12 17.23
CA ALA A 808 -8.35 -22.62 18.60
C ALA A 808 -8.06 -21.51 19.62
N PRO A 809 -8.51 -21.65 20.89
CA PRO A 809 -8.18 -20.71 21.94
C PRO A 809 -6.72 -20.85 22.39
N ALA A 810 -6.00 -19.72 22.50
CA ALA A 810 -4.65 -19.66 23.07
C ALA A 810 -4.50 -18.46 24.03
N PRO A 811 -3.62 -18.54 25.05
CA PRO A 811 -3.44 -17.45 26.03
C PRO A 811 -3.03 -16.10 25.41
N LEU A 812 -2.12 -16.13 24.43
CA LEU A 812 -1.59 -14.96 23.72
C LEU A 812 -2.63 -14.18 22.91
N LEU A 813 -3.80 -14.77 22.64
CA LEU A 813 -4.90 -14.09 21.93
C LEU A 813 -5.52 -12.95 22.75
N LYS A 814 -5.27 -12.91 24.06
CA LYS A 814 -5.71 -11.81 24.93
C LYS A 814 -4.92 -10.53 24.68
N ASP A 815 -3.71 -10.65 24.14
CA ASP A 815 -2.79 -9.55 23.89
C ASP A 815 -2.73 -9.20 22.40
N LEU A 816 -3.88 -9.04 21.72
CA LEU A 816 -3.95 -8.63 20.32
C LEU A 816 -4.31 -7.14 20.19
N PRO A 817 -3.87 -6.43 19.14
CA PRO A 817 -4.22 -5.04 18.91
C PRO A 817 -5.65 -4.88 18.33
N ILE A 818 -6.62 -5.61 18.86
CA ILE A 818 -8.03 -5.59 18.47
C ILE A 818 -8.93 -5.88 19.69
N GLU A 819 -10.16 -5.39 19.69
CA GLU A 819 -11.11 -5.59 20.78
C GLU A 819 -11.54 -7.07 20.93
N GLN A 820 -11.77 -7.77 19.82
CA GLN A 820 -12.37 -9.10 19.82
C GLN A 820 -11.67 -10.03 18.82
N VAL A 821 -11.51 -11.29 19.21
CA VAL A 821 -11.02 -12.38 18.37
C VAL A 821 -11.99 -13.55 18.44
N TYR A 822 -12.30 -14.14 17.30
CA TYR A 822 -13.34 -15.17 17.17
C TYR A 822 -12.70 -16.55 16.99
N ILE A 823 -13.12 -17.51 17.81
CA ILE A 823 -12.83 -18.93 17.54
C ILE A 823 -13.89 -19.41 16.55
N GLY A 824 -13.50 -19.63 15.29
CA GLY A 824 -14.46 -19.74 14.19
C GLY A 824 -13.94 -20.40 12.92
N ASP A 825 -14.71 -20.24 11.85
CA ASP A 825 -14.45 -20.77 10.52
C ASP A 825 -14.53 -19.68 9.43
N PHE A 826 -14.44 -20.05 8.14
CA PHE A 826 -14.44 -19.07 7.06
C PHE A 826 -15.79 -18.43 6.78
N GLU A 827 -16.91 -19.00 7.26
CA GLU A 827 -18.20 -18.29 7.24
C GLU A 827 -18.19 -17.15 8.25
N ASP A 828 -17.61 -17.34 9.44
CA ASP A 828 -17.46 -16.24 10.40
C ASP A 828 -16.53 -15.13 9.86
N LEU A 829 -15.48 -15.49 9.12
CA LEU A 829 -14.62 -14.52 8.43
C LEU A 829 -15.39 -13.76 7.34
N GLU A 830 -16.21 -14.46 6.56
CA GLU A 830 -17.05 -13.85 5.53
C GLU A 830 -18.02 -12.84 6.13
N ASP A 831 -18.80 -13.24 7.14
CA ASP A 831 -19.84 -12.41 7.74
C ASP A 831 -19.28 -11.13 8.36
N LEU A 832 -18.10 -11.21 8.99
CA LEU A 832 -17.48 -10.11 9.72
C LEU A 832 -16.49 -9.29 8.88
N GLY A 833 -15.93 -9.90 7.83
CA GLY A 833 -14.82 -9.37 7.03
C GLY A 833 -15.19 -8.97 5.59
N ALA A 834 -16.47 -9.04 5.21
CA ALA A 834 -16.91 -8.74 3.83
C ALA A 834 -16.63 -7.32 3.34
N THR A 835 -16.34 -6.37 4.23
CA THR A 835 -16.03 -4.97 3.87
C THR A 835 -14.55 -4.62 4.06
N ALA A 836 -13.69 -5.62 4.30
CA ALA A 836 -12.26 -5.39 4.45
C ALA A 836 -11.61 -5.09 3.09
N ASP A 837 -10.58 -4.25 3.10
CA ASP A 837 -9.76 -3.94 1.92
C ASP A 837 -8.81 -5.10 1.55
N LEU A 838 -8.51 -5.99 2.51
CA LEU A 838 -7.61 -7.13 2.33
C LEU A 838 -7.97 -8.28 3.27
N TRP A 839 -7.89 -9.52 2.77
CA TRP A 839 -7.90 -10.73 3.58
C TRP A 839 -6.50 -11.34 3.68
N ILE A 840 -6.12 -11.79 4.87
CA ILE A 840 -4.89 -12.55 5.13
C ILE A 840 -5.24 -13.91 5.72
N THR A 841 -5.11 -14.96 4.91
CA THR A 841 -5.38 -16.35 5.33
C THR A 841 -4.91 -17.36 4.27
N ASN A 842 -5.21 -18.64 4.46
CA ASN A 842 -4.75 -19.73 3.63
C ASN A 842 -5.62 -19.95 2.36
N SER A 843 -5.26 -20.91 1.51
CA SER A 843 -5.90 -21.10 0.20
C SER A 843 -7.38 -21.47 0.26
N LYS A 844 -7.89 -21.98 1.38
CA LYS A 844 -9.29 -22.39 1.50
C LYS A 844 -10.28 -21.21 1.41
N ALA A 845 -9.84 -19.99 1.72
CA ALA A 845 -10.70 -18.81 1.65
C ALA A 845 -10.84 -18.24 0.23
N ARG A 846 -10.04 -18.68 -0.75
CA ARG A 846 -10.00 -18.06 -2.07
C ARG A 846 -11.34 -18.05 -2.81
N PRO A 847 -12.14 -19.13 -2.83
CA PRO A 847 -13.45 -19.10 -3.49
C PRO A 847 -14.36 -18.00 -2.93
N ILE A 848 -14.27 -17.73 -1.62
CA ILE A 848 -15.04 -16.70 -0.93
C ILE A 848 -14.48 -15.31 -1.29
N ALA A 849 -13.18 -15.10 -1.14
CA ALA A 849 -12.53 -13.83 -1.45
C ALA A 849 -12.79 -13.38 -2.90
N ARG A 850 -12.69 -14.31 -3.88
CA ARG A 850 -13.02 -14.04 -5.29
C ARG A 850 -14.48 -13.65 -5.49
N ARG A 851 -15.41 -14.30 -4.79
CA ARG A 851 -16.84 -13.97 -4.87
C ARG A 851 -17.15 -12.59 -4.30
N LEU A 852 -16.41 -12.17 -3.27
CA LEU A 852 -16.56 -10.86 -2.63
C LEU A 852 -15.76 -9.74 -3.32
N GLY A 853 -14.88 -10.06 -4.26
CA GLY A 853 -13.99 -9.08 -4.89
C GLY A 853 -12.89 -8.56 -3.96
N ILE A 854 -12.55 -9.30 -2.89
CA ILE A 854 -11.57 -8.87 -1.90
C ILE A 854 -10.18 -9.46 -2.23
N PRO A 855 -9.11 -8.65 -2.29
CA PRO A 855 -7.75 -9.13 -2.42
C PRO A 855 -7.38 -10.12 -1.29
N LEU A 856 -6.70 -11.22 -1.62
CA LEU A 856 -6.31 -12.26 -0.67
C LEU A 856 -4.79 -12.46 -0.65
N TYR A 857 -4.14 -12.02 0.42
CA TYR A 857 -2.74 -12.36 0.70
C TYR A 857 -2.67 -13.74 1.37
N LEU A 858 -2.13 -14.72 0.65
CA LEU A 858 -2.03 -16.08 1.15
C LEU A 858 -1.01 -16.17 2.29
N HIS A 859 -1.42 -16.63 3.48
CA HIS A 859 -0.53 -16.90 4.61
C HIS A 859 -1.12 -17.97 5.54
N GLY A 860 -0.28 -18.66 6.30
CA GLY A 860 -0.66 -19.82 7.11
C GLY A 860 -0.75 -21.12 6.31
N PHE A 861 -1.55 -22.07 6.80
CA PHE A 861 -1.62 -23.43 6.27
C PHE A 861 -3.07 -23.86 6.00
N PRO A 862 -3.40 -24.48 4.85
CA PRO A 862 -2.53 -24.86 3.74
C PRO A 862 -2.44 -23.81 2.62
N MET A 863 -1.30 -23.71 1.93
CA MET A 863 -1.13 -22.93 0.71
C MET A 863 -1.09 -23.87 -0.49
N LEU A 864 -2.21 -24.04 -1.18
CA LEU A 864 -2.38 -25.04 -2.26
C LEU A 864 -2.27 -24.44 -3.67
N GLU A 865 -2.39 -23.12 -3.77
CA GLU A 865 -2.44 -22.40 -5.05
C GLU A 865 -1.23 -21.48 -5.25
N HIS A 866 -0.12 -21.78 -4.59
CA HIS A 866 1.13 -21.05 -4.71
C HIS A 866 2.29 -22.04 -4.76
N LEU A 867 3.30 -21.73 -5.58
CA LEU A 867 4.53 -22.52 -5.69
C LEU A 867 5.59 -21.98 -4.74
N GLY A 868 6.54 -22.82 -4.34
CA GLY A 868 7.69 -22.39 -3.55
C GLY A 868 7.40 -22.14 -2.07
N ASN A 869 6.38 -22.77 -1.49
CA ASN A 869 6.05 -22.64 -0.07
C ASN A 869 7.21 -23.04 0.85
N GLY A 870 8.06 -24.00 0.44
CA GLY A 870 9.28 -24.37 1.17
C GLY A 870 10.33 -23.25 1.26
N HIS A 871 10.36 -22.30 0.32
CA HIS A 871 11.35 -21.22 0.32
C HIS A 871 10.81 -19.88 0.83
N ARG A 872 9.52 -19.82 1.16
CA ARG A 872 8.90 -18.57 1.59
C ARG A 872 9.43 -18.13 2.95
N CYS A 873 9.81 -16.86 3.05
CA CYS A 873 10.31 -16.22 4.26
C CYS A 873 9.39 -15.06 4.66
N THR A 874 8.93 -15.06 5.89
CA THR A 874 8.01 -14.09 6.53
C THR A 874 8.55 -13.54 7.85
N VAL A 875 9.60 -14.16 8.41
CA VAL A 875 10.32 -13.69 9.60
C VAL A 875 11.54 -12.83 9.27
N GLY A 876 12.06 -12.14 10.30
CA GLY A 876 13.26 -11.32 10.19
C GLY A 876 13.03 -10.04 9.37
N TYR A 877 14.10 -9.27 9.16
CA TYR A 877 14.00 -8.07 8.34
C TYR A 877 13.71 -8.37 6.87
N ARG A 878 14.21 -9.50 6.36
CA ARG A 878 13.92 -9.95 4.99
C ARG A 878 12.43 -10.21 4.80
N GLY A 879 11.84 -11.08 5.62
CA GLY A 879 10.41 -11.38 5.54
C GLY A 879 9.52 -10.16 5.79
N THR A 880 9.95 -9.25 6.69
CA THR A 880 9.26 -7.96 6.90
C THR A 880 9.26 -7.08 5.64
N LEU A 881 10.41 -6.96 4.95
CA LEU A 881 10.50 -6.20 3.69
C LEU A 881 9.60 -6.80 2.61
N ASP A 882 9.69 -8.12 2.43
CA ASP A 882 8.93 -8.83 1.40
C ASP A 882 7.43 -8.71 1.65
N GLY A 883 7.00 -8.83 2.92
CA GLY A 883 5.61 -8.63 3.33
C GLY A 883 5.10 -7.21 3.08
N LEU A 884 5.89 -6.17 3.39
CA LEU A 884 5.52 -4.77 3.18
C LEU A 884 5.29 -4.48 1.70
N PHE A 885 6.18 -4.93 0.82
CA PHE A 885 6.05 -4.69 -0.62
C PHE A 885 4.95 -5.55 -1.25
N ALA A 886 4.85 -6.83 -0.87
CA ALA A 886 3.82 -7.71 -1.43
C ALA A 886 2.41 -7.20 -1.10
N ILE A 887 2.14 -6.88 0.17
CA ILE A 887 0.83 -6.35 0.56
C ILE A 887 0.63 -4.91 0.03
N GLY A 888 1.65 -4.06 0.10
CA GLY A 888 1.58 -2.69 -0.40
C GLY A 888 1.24 -2.62 -1.90
N ASN A 889 1.83 -3.50 -2.72
CA ASN A 889 1.52 -3.57 -4.15
C ASN A 889 0.09 -4.10 -4.40
N MET A 890 -0.38 -5.10 -3.64
CA MET A 890 -1.76 -5.58 -3.76
C MET A 890 -2.77 -4.48 -3.42
N LEU A 891 -2.49 -3.67 -2.39
CA LEU A 891 -3.35 -2.55 -1.99
C LEU A 891 -3.30 -1.41 -3.01
N LEU A 892 -2.14 -1.16 -3.61
CA LEU A 892 -1.98 -0.21 -4.72
C LEU A 892 -2.82 -0.63 -5.93
N GLU A 893 -2.74 -1.91 -6.35
CA GLU A 893 -3.54 -2.45 -7.44
C GLU A 893 -5.04 -2.36 -7.15
N ALA A 894 -5.47 -2.71 -5.94
CA ALA A 894 -6.87 -2.58 -5.51
C ALA A 894 -7.34 -1.13 -5.50
N ASP A 895 -6.49 -0.16 -5.14
CA ASP A 895 -6.82 1.27 -5.21
C ASP A 895 -6.99 1.75 -6.65
N GLU A 896 -6.17 1.26 -7.58
CA GLU A 896 -6.34 1.53 -9.01
C GLU A 896 -7.65 0.96 -9.57
N GLU A 897 -8.02 -0.27 -9.19
CA GLU A 897 -9.30 -0.88 -9.56
C GLU A 897 -10.49 -0.10 -9.01
N ARG A 898 -10.45 0.30 -7.73
CA ARG A 898 -11.52 1.14 -7.14
C ARG A 898 -11.66 2.49 -7.85
N ASN A 899 -10.56 3.09 -8.27
CA ASN A 899 -10.60 4.31 -9.08
C ASN A 899 -11.28 4.06 -10.44
N HIS A 900 -11.10 2.88 -11.04
CA HIS A 900 -11.84 2.49 -12.24
C HIS A 900 -13.33 2.27 -11.96
N GLU A 901 -13.70 1.67 -10.82
CA GLU A 901 -15.11 1.51 -10.43
C GLU A 901 -15.79 2.85 -10.16
N LEU A 902 -15.12 3.79 -9.49
CA LEU A 902 -15.62 5.15 -9.27
C LEU A 902 -15.92 5.86 -10.60
N VAL A 903 -15.03 5.70 -11.59
CA VAL A 903 -15.25 6.19 -12.96
C VAL A 903 -16.51 5.58 -13.58
N HIS A 904 -16.70 4.27 -13.44
CA HIS A 904 -17.87 3.58 -13.97
C HIS A 904 -19.17 3.96 -13.27
N HIS A 905 -19.17 4.10 -11.94
CA HIS A 905 -20.36 4.50 -11.20
C HIS A 905 -20.81 5.91 -11.60
N TRP A 906 -19.85 6.82 -11.77
CA TRP A 906 -20.12 8.17 -12.26
C TRP A 906 -20.68 8.18 -13.70
N GLN A 907 -20.27 7.24 -14.56
CA GLN A 907 -20.82 7.08 -15.92
C GLN A 907 -22.29 6.68 -15.93
N GLU A 908 -22.72 5.84 -14.99
CA GLU A 908 -24.08 5.29 -14.94
C GLU A 908 -25.11 6.23 -14.29
N GLY A 909 -24.71 7.46 -13.94
CA GLY A 909 -25.59 8.47 -13.35
C GLY A 909 -25.76 8.33 -11.83
N GLY A 910 -24.84 7.64 -11.16
CA GLY A 910 -24.73 7.65 -9.70
C GLY A 910 -24.15 9.00 -9.23
N GLY A 911 -25.01 10.00 -9.08
CA GLY A 911 -24.69 11.30 -8.46
C GLY A 911 -24.64 11.25 -6.95
#